data_AF-A0AA88XKW5-F1
#
_entry.id   AF-A0AA88XKW5-F1
#
_cell.length_a   1.000
_cell.length_b   1.000
_cell.length_c   1.000
_cell.angle_alpha   90.00
_cell.angle_beta   90.00
_cell.angle_gamma   90.00
#
_symmetry.space_group_name_H-M   'P 1'
#
loop_
_entity.id
_entity.type
_entity.pdbx_description
1 polymer ?
#
loop_
_entity_poly.entity_id
_entity_poly.type
_entity_poly.pdbx_seq_one_letter_code
_entity_poly.pdbx_strand_id
1 'polypeptide(L)'
;MQQQRKKVRKTENGTEGQTDGRTDRQTDRQTKRKLRVPFGVAGRGLKTYFVKGTAALNTFQPAMQIVEDTVLNVDALQRFLLPKMSLMKRSANRLRSKTRPVEPTKLDFEFDTDFLQCDEFLIGDLRPNGQRHLMFSTPFQLQLLRRARHQPPSVSSSPSTPSSRWTTTSSSFRWYSFSCPVLLHLQQLLGDVNVEGFVADFETGLWQVLQLVYPGIDIKGCVFHFTQAVWRRIQEEGLSTAYRENDSLHRYLRQLMSLPFLPAAQIRETFTNLQTMANTDNLRAVVNYMDRQWFRNSVIRVELWSVFQLSVRTNNDVEGSSMAEGGRRKGGGGSGKEKMSSSQKKMMETMLASVIEMGMSGENSDIDIVVEGHSFPCHKLLLAAGSPYFKAMFASGMMESTSNRLELPDIDRKTFEAFRKYIYTQDVDINQDNVMDLLRASSIFQVETLQHQCESFLGKEMDTENCLELYKVARCMGCKVLLDKCRPYVMEGFNGLWKSQEFMDLEMDDIESIVKDDELVPVDEEQIVEAVLRQQEFCTSRFHLRNSDDFEEVVLVVTEFDMERSGSFYQDGKCLWAFSMQQSRWYTLAPIPLKENPGNDFAVVSFRNDLYLSGGENGLKHMLKYDSERNEWAKCDNQMKKGRISHMMAAVRECIYVFGGMNPKTRRESNVISSVEEYSIPGRRWRVMGELTTPVHSASTAIQGEKIYIMGGILQDGTLCDAVQMFDTRHRECKIVGQLPSGLSQPLQVTHLNRKVVIVTANGDVYQFKDKPKIEFTQINKLSVSMLPILGFTQYRGQLILLSSTKDKPDCFAKMSKVNTSQTPPRIDQLVPRVNTKPKPIHACLHGIVNKQFLYHTYFQ
;
A
#
# COMPACT_ATOMS: atom_id res chain seq x y z
N MET A 1 -37.84 43.28 -28.84
CA MET A 1 -37.36 44.49 -28.15
C MET A 1 -35.90 44.77 -28.47
N GLN A 2 -35.62 45.19 -29.71
CA GLN A 2 -34.47 46.04 -30.03
C GLN A 2 -35.05 47.42 -30.27
N GLN A 3 -34.92 48.31 -29.28
CA GLN A 3 -35.14 49.77 -29.32
C GLN A 3 -35.56 50.20 -27.92
N GLN A 4 -34.58 50.56 -27.10
CA GLN A 4 -34.64 51.62 -26.09
C GLN A 4 -33.44 51.45 -25.17
N ARG A 5 -32.36 52.17 -25.50
CA ARG A 5 -31.40 52.81 -24.59
C ARG A 5 -30.20 53.32 -25.40
N LYS A 6 -30.49 54.21 -26.35
CA LYS A 6 -29.59 55.29 -26.75
C LYS A 6 -30.19 56.58 -26.19
N LYS A 7 -29.30 57.46 -25.70
CA LYS A 7 -29.52 58.80 -25.11
C LYS A 7 -29.59 58.82 -23.58
N VAL A 8 -28.41 58.91 -22.93
CA VAL A 8 -28.05 60.05 -22.06
C VAL A 8 -26.53 60.23 -22.14
N ARG A 9 -26.09 61.37 -22.73
CA ARG A 9 -24.91 62.25 -22.46
C ARG A 9 -23.53 61.59 -22.33
N LYS A 10 -22.42 61.93 -23.03
CA LYS A 10 -21.90 63.18 -23.64
C LYS A 10 -22.04 64.44 -22.77
N THR A 11 -20.97 64.70 -22.01
CA THR A 11 -20.43 65.95 -21.38
C THR A 11 -19.61 65.45 -20.19
N GLU A 12 -18.28 65.60 -20.04
CA GLU A 12 -17.45 66.79 -20.17
C GLU A 12 -15.96 66.41 -20.37
N ASN A 13 -15.26 67.28 -21.11
CA ASN A 13 -13.80 67.39 -21.22
C ASN A 13 -13.43 68.80 -20.69
N GLY A 14 -12.25 68.93 -20.07
CA GLY A 14 -11.58 70.20 -19.70
C GLY A 14 -11.34 70.29 -18.18
N THR A 15 -10.18 70.69 -17.63
CA THR A 15 -9.00 71.40 -18.18
C THR A 15 -7.86 71.36 -17.14
N GLU A 16 -6.63 71.29 -17.66
CA GLU A 16 -5.37 71.93 -17.20
C GLU A 16 -4.64 71.57 -15.88
N GLY A 17 -3.31 71.48 -16.01
CA GLY A 17 -2.32 71.39 -14.92
C GLY A 17 -0.98 70.77 -15.36
N GLN A 18 -0.17 71.50 -16.14
CA GLN A 18 1.22 71.16 -16.51
C GLN A 18 2.17 71.36 -15.32
N THR A 19 3.07 70.41 -15.04
CA THR A 19 4.53 70.62 -14.86
C THR A 19 5.29 69.28 -14.98
N ASP A 20 6.53 69.38 -15.45
CA ASP A 20 7.32 68.38 -16.16
C ASP A 20 7.83 67.14 -15.39
N GLY A 21 8.05 66.07 -16.16
CA GLY A 21 8.77 64.87 -15.73
C GLY A 21 8.88 63.83 -16.86
N ARG A 22 9.71 64.11 -17.86
CA ARG A 22 10.11 63.16 -18.91
C ARG A 22 10.78 61.93 -18.28
N THR A 23 10.09 60.78 -18.31
CA THR A 23 10.58 59.42 -18.67
C THR A 23 9.53 58.40 -18.23
N ASP A 24 8.76 57.83 -19.19
CA ASP A 24 8.10 56.50 -19.15
C ASP A 24 6.83 56.46 -20.01
N ARG A 25 7.01 56.42 -21.33
CA ARG A 25 5.89 56.24 -22.30
C ARG A 25 6.15 55.14 -23.33
N GLN A 26 6.86 54.09 -22.97
CA GLN A 26 6.93 52.86 -23.77
C GLN A 26 6.41 51.59 -23.09
N THR A 27 6.10 51.62 -21.78
CA THR A 27 5.61 50.43 -21.04
C THR A 27 4.09 50.37 -20.87
N ASP A 28 3.34 51.48 -20.95
CA ASP A 28 1.89 51.47 -20.64
C ASP A 28 0.95 51.20 -21.86
N ARG A 29 1.50 51.00 -23.06
CA ARG A 29 0.70 50.67 -24.27
C ARG A 29 0.59 49.18 -24.60
N GLN A 30 1.41 48.32 -23.98
CA GLN A 30 1.27 46.86 -24.13
C GLN A 30 0.35 46.22 -23.08
N THR A 31 0.11 46.86 -21.95
CA THR A 31 -0.70 46.31 -20.85
C THR A 31 -2.20 46.52 -21.03
N LYS A 32 -2.63 47.58 -21.74
CA LYS A 32 -4.05 47.91 -21.97
C LYS A 32 -4.70 47.20 -23.18
N ARG A 33 -3.98 46.34 -23.90
CA ARG A 33 -4.51 45.59 -25.06
C ARG A 33 -4.84 44.11 -24.80
N LYS A 34 -4.66 43.59 -23.58
CA LYS A 34 -4.92 42.18 -23.22
C LYS A 34 -6.08 41.93 -22.24
N LEU A 35 -6.99 42.88 -22.06
CA LEU A 35 -8.23 42.68 -21.28
C LEU A 35 -9.46 43.02 -22.13
N ARG A 36 -9.72 42.21 -23.15
CA ARG A 36 -11.06 42.02 -23.71
C ARG A 36 -11.49 40.59 -23.39
N VAL A 37 -12.45 40.47 -22.47
CA VAL A 37 -13.03 39.20 -22.03
C VAL A 37 -13.96 38.67 -23.14
N PRO A 38 -13.87 37.41 -23.57
CA PRO A 38 -14.91 36.81 -24.38
C PRO A 38 -16.13 36.54 -23.48
N PHE A 39 -17.26 37.16 -23.83
CA PHE A 39 -18.56 36.86 -23.23
C PHE A 39 -18.89 35.38 -23.52
N GLY A 40 -18.86 34.53 -22.49
CA GLY A 40 -19.23 33.12 -22.65
C GLY A 40 -18.71 32.11 -21.62
N VAL A 41 -18.08 32.51 -20.51
CA VAL A 41 -17.61 31.54 -19.48
C VAL A 41 -18.42 31.70 -18.20
N ALA A 42 -19.17 30.66 -17.85
CA ALA A 42 -20.04 30.60 -16.69
C ALA A 42 -19.29 30.83 -15.36
N GLY A 43 -19.72 31.86 -14.62
CA GLY A 43 -19.81 31.96 -13.14
C GLY A 43 -18.62 31.66 -12.22
N ARG A 44 -17.88 30.56 -12.38
CA ARG A 44 -16.86 30.09 -11.41
C ARG A 44 -15.42 30.47 -11.80
N GLY A 45 -15.10 30.53 -13.10
CA GLY A 45 -13.74 30.83 -13.59
C GLY A 45 -13.30 32.28 -13.43
N LEU A 46 -14.24 33.23 -13.37
CA LEU A 46 -13.94 34.67 -13.27
C LEU A 46 -13.30 35.06 -11.94
N LYS A 47 -13.57 34.34 -10.85
CA LYS A 47 -13.19 34.76 -9.49
C LYS A 47 -11.79 34.28 -9.08
N THR A 48 -11.38 33.10 -9.52
CA THR A 48 -9.99 32.60 -9.39
C THR A 48 -9.00 33.41 -10.22
N TYR A 49 -9.48 34.07 -11.29
CA TYR A 49 -8.67 34.95 -12.13
C TYR A 49 -8.20 36.21 -11.37
N PHE A 50 -9.04 36.80 -10.51
CA PHE A 50 -8.67 37.96 -9.70
C PHE A 50 -7.59 37.63 -8.67
N VAL A 51 -7.72 36.52 -7.95
CA VAL A 51 -6.69 36.05 -6.98
C VAL A 51 -5.35 35.84 -7.68
N LYS A 52 -5.34 35.23 -8.87
CA LYS A 52 -4.14 35.06 -9.68
C LYS A 52 -3.55 36.42 -10.12
N GLY A 53 -4.38 37.36 -10.56
CA GLY A 53 -3.95 38.71 -10.93
C GLY A 53 -3.25 39.44 -9.77
N THR A 54 -3.85 39.43 -8.58
CA THR A 54 -3.27 40.07 -7.38
C THR A 54 -1.99 39.36 -6.91
N ALA A 55 -1.93 38.04 -7.02
CA ALA A 55 -0.76 37.25 -6.66
C ALA A 55 0.46 37.50 -7.55
N ALA A 56 0.25 37.80 -8.85
CA ALA A 56 1.35 38.15 -9.76
C ALA A 56 1.97 39.52 -9.46
N LEU A 57 1.18 40.45 -8.91
CA LEU A 57 1.64 41.80 -8.55
C LEU A 57 2.29 41.85 -7.16
N ASN A 58 1.97 40.90 -6.27
CA ASN A 58 2.44 40.88 -4.88
C ASN A 58 3.25 39.60 -4.57
N THR A 59 4.33 39.38 -5.34
CA THR A 59 5.11 38.13 -5.33
C THR A 59 5.67 37.75 -3.95
N PHE A 60 5.96 38.73 -3.10
CA PHE A 60 6.57 38.50 -1.77
C PHE A 60 5.56 38.48 -0.60
N GLN A 61 4.30 38.88 -0.81
CA GLN A 61 3.27 38.89 0.24
C GLN A 61 2.66 37.50 0.48
N PRO A 62 2.42 37.04 1.73
CA PRO A 62 1.87 35.71 2.01
C PRO A 62 0.59 35.39 1.22
N ALA A 63 0.55 34.24 0.56
CA ALA A 63 -0.57 33.89 -0.34
C ALA A 63 -1.91 33.76 0.37
N MET A 64 -1.91 33.44 1.68
CA MET A 64 -3.16 33.37 2.42
C MET A 64 -3.77 34.76 2.61
N GLN A 65 -2.93 35.75 2.89
CA GLN A 65 -3.33 37.14 3.05
C GLN A 65 -3.90 37.71 1.74
N ILE A 66 -3.26 37.43 0.60
CA ILE A 66 -3.77 37.82 -0.72
C ILE A 66 -5.17 37.27 -0.96
N VAL A 67 -5.43 36.02 -0.59
CA VAL A 67 -6.73 35.39 -0.77
C VAL A 67 -7.77 35.99 0.19
N GLU A 68 -7.42 36.21 1.45
CA GLU A 68 -8.31 36.86 2.43
C GLU A 68 -8.72 38.26 1.98
N ASP A 69 -7.75 39.09 1.57
CA ASP A 69 -8.00 40.43 1.02
C ASP A 69 -8.89 40.37 -0.23
N THR A 70 -8.70 39.37 -1.08
CA THR A 70 -9.53 39.21 -2.28
C THR A 70 -10.96 38.77 -1.94
N VAL A 71 -11.14 37.92 -0.92
CA VAL A 71 -12.46 37.41 -0.48
C VAL A 71 -13.26 38.45 0.30
N LEU A 72 -12.58 39.29 1.09
CA LEU A 72 -13.20 40.41 1.80
C LEU A 72 -13.89 41.40 0.85
N ASN A 73 -13.30 41.59 -0.34
CA ASN A 73 -13.82 42.46 -1.39
C ASN A 73 -14.95 41.83 -2.25
N VAL A 74 -15.37 40.59 -1.96
CA VAL A 74 -16.51 39.93 -2.62
C VAL A 74 -17.78 40.09 -1.78
N ASP A 75 -18.86 40.49 -2.45
CA ASP A 75 -20.17 40.70 -1.85
C ASP A 75 -20.69 39.45 -1.10
N ALA A 76 -21.35 39.65 0.05
CA ALA A 76 -21.59 38.59 1.04
C ALA A 76 -22.44 37.42 0.48
N LEU A 77 -23.43 37.73 -0.36
CA LEU A 77 -24.30 36.75 -1.03
C LEU A 77 -23.58 35.93 -2.12
N GLN A 78 -22.35 36.29 -2.49
CA GLN A 78 -21.59 35.62 -3.53
C GLN A 78 -20.41 34.79 -2.99
N ARG A 79 -20.18 34.81 -1.67
CA ARG A 79 -19.06 34.11 -1.03
C ARG A 79 -19.23 32.59 -1.03
N PHE A 80 -20.46 32.09 -1.01
CA PHE A 80 -20.76 30.65 -1.05
C PHE A 80 -20.42 29.99 -2.39
N LEU A 81 -20.27 30.78 -3.45
CA LEU A 81 -19.92 30.32 -4.80
C LEU A 81 -18.41 30.33 -5.06
N LEU A 82 -17.61 30.74 -4.07
CA LEU A 82 -16.16 30.75 -4.18
C LEU A 82 -15.60 29.34 -3.98
N PRO A 83 -14.53 28.96 -4.71
CA PRO A 83 -13.74 27.78 -4.38
C PRO A 83 -13.24 27.85 -2.93
N LYS A 84 -12.94 26.69 -2.33
CA LYS A 84 -12.36 26.64 -0.98
C LYS A 84 -11.11 27.52 -0.89
N MET A 85 -10.95 28.25 0.23
CA MET A 85 -9.81 29.14 0.49
C MET A 85 -8.45 28.46 0.26
N SER A 86 -8.33 27.18 0.58
CA SER A 86 -7.13 26.38 0.38
C SER A 86 -6.73 26.21 -1.10
N LEU A 87 -7.71 26.16 -2.01
CA LEU A 87 -7.47 26.07 -3.46
C LEU A 87 -7.04 27.43 -4.04
N MET A 88 -7.67 28.51 -3.58
CA MET A 88 -7.28 29.87 -3.98
C MET A 88 -5.87 30.21 -3.48
N LYS A 89 -5.51 29.82 -2.25
CA LYS A 89 -4.15 29.94 -1.68
C LYS A 89 -3.13 29.18 -2.53
N ARG A 90 -3.41 27.93 -2.88
CA ARG A 90 -2.53 27.10 -3.71
C ARG A 90 -2.31 27.72 -5.08
N SER A 91 -3.38 28.23 -5.70
CA SER A 91 -3.30 28.93 -6.98
C SER A 91 -2.46 30.21 -6.90
N ALA A 92 -2.58 30.99 -5.83
CA ALA A 92 -1.77 32.19 -5.60
C ALA A 92 -0.28 31.83 -5.41
N ASN A 93 0.01 30.82 -4.58
CA ASN A 93 1.38 30.34 -4.35
C ASN A 93 2.06 29.84 -5.63
N ARG A 94 1.36 29.05 -6.46
CA ARG A 94 1.91 28.51 -7.71
C ARG A 94 2.34 29.63 -8.67
N LEU A 95 1.56 30.70 -8.73
CA LEU A 95 1.89 31.84 -9.59
C LEU A 95 3.04 32.66 -9.01
N ARG A 96 3.03 32.95 -7.71
CA ARG A 96 4.11 33.64 -6.99
C ARG A 96 5.46 32.93 -7.11
N SER A 97 5.45 31.61 -7.05
CA SER A 97 6.67 30.80 -7.20
C SER A 97 7.25 30.89 -8.61
N LYS A 98 6.40 31.00 -9.65
CA LYS A 98 6.85 31.13 -11.04
C LYS A 98 7.35 32.54 -11.38
N THR A 99 6.84 33.56 -10.70
CA THR A 99 7.22 34.97 -10.94
C THR A 99 8.33 35.47 -10.01
N ARG A 100 8.79 34.64 -9.06
CA ARG A 100 9.89 34.99 -8.15
C ARG A 100 11.24 35.00 -8.91
N PRO A 101 12.11 36.00 -8.68
CA PRO A 101 13.48 35.98 -9.22
C PRO A 101 14.30 34.79 -8.70
N VAL A 102 15.26 34.32 -9.49
CA VAL A 102 16.15 33.19 -9.15
C VAL A 102 17.13 33.61 -8.06
N GLU A 103 17.27 32.80 -6.99
CA GLU A 103 18.18 33.09 -5.89
C GLU A 103 19.66 32.98 -6.29
N PRO A 104 20.55 33.84 -5.77
CA PRO A 104 21.97 33.80 -6.10
C PRO A 104 22.66 32.55 -5.52
N THR A 105 23.47 31.89 -6.35
CA THR A 105 24.15 30.62 -6.02
C THR A 105 25.55 30.79 -5.42
N LYS A 106 26.00 32.04 -5.19
CA LYS A 106 27.29 32.39 -4.59
C LYS A 106 27.10 33.52 -3.57
N LEU A 107 27.87 33.50 -2.47
CA LEU A 107 27.83 34.50 -1.38
C LEU A 107 28.46 35.87 -1.72
N ASP A 108 28.77 36.09 -3.00
CA ASP A 108 29.29 37.37 -3.53
C ASP A 108 28.12 38.27 -3.94
N PHE A 109 27.30 38.64 -2.97
CA PHE A 109 26.25 39.64 -3.13
C PHE A 109 26.42 40.73 -2.05
N GLU A 110 26.04 41.96 -2.40
CA GLU A 110 25.96 43.05 -1.42
C GLU A 110 24.83 42.74 -0.44
N PHE A 111 25.21 42.69 0.84
CA PHE A 111 24.31 42.35 1.92
C PHE A 111 23.88 43.66 2.57
N ASP A 112 22.64 44.07 2.31
CA ASP A 112 22.06 45.30 2.86
C ASP A 112 21.69 45.07 4.33
N THR A 113 22.49 45.64 5.23
CA THR A 113 22.35 45.49 6.67
C THR A 113 21.12 46.18 7.23
N ASP A 114 20.52 47.11 6.49
CA ASP A 114 19.35 47.87 6.96
C ASP A 114 18.09 46.99 7.09
N PHE A 115 18.09 45.82 6.46
CA PHE A 115 17.02 44.82 6.57
C PHE A 115 17.25 43.80 7.70
N LEU A 116 18.39 43.84 8.41
CA LEU A 116 18.59 43.03 9.61
C LEU A 116 17.90 43.72 10.79
N GLN A 117 17.08 42.95 11.51
CA GLN A 117 16.30 43.48 12.64
C GLN A 117 17.16 43.83 13.87
N CYS A 118 18.46 43.48 13.89
CA CYS A 118 19.35 43.72 15.02
C CYS A 118 20.84 43.71 14.60
N ASP A 119 21.56 44.77 14.97
CA ASP A 119 22.97 45.00 14.60
C ASP A 119 23.94 43.94 15.16
N GLU A 120 23.57 43.23 16.22
CA GLU A 120 24.41 42.22 16.89
C GLU A 120 24.25 40.80 16.33
N PHE A 121 23.31 40.58 15.40
CA PHE A 121 22.99 39.23 14.91
C PHE A 121 24.04 38.68 13.94
N LEU A 122 24.65 39.54 13.12
CA LEU A 122 25.81 39.20 12.30
C LEU A 122 27.09 39.54 13.09
N ILE A 123 27.71 38.52 13.67
CA ILE A 123 28.89 38.69 14.53
C ILE A 123 30.20 38.74 13.72
N GLY A 124 30.21 38.25 12.47
CA GLY A 124 31.42 38.36 11.65
C GLY A 124 31.21 38.11 10.17
N ASP A 125 31.86 38.92 9.34
CA ASP A 125 32.04 38.67 7.91
C ASP A 125 33.52 38.33 7.67
N LEU A 126 33.80 37.04 7.68
CA LEU A 126 35.14 36.50 7.67
C LEU A 126 35.50 36.04 6.25
N ARG A 127 36.74 36.28 5.82
CA ARG A 127 37.24 35.82 4.52
C ARG A 127 38.46 34.90 4.62
N PRO A 128 38.41 33.80 5.38
CA PRO A 128 39.51 32.85 5.41
C PRO A 128 39.70 32.21 4.02
N ASN A 129 40.93 32.24 3.52
CA ASN A 129 41.33 31.63 2.24
C ASN A 129 40.51 32.09 1.02
N GLY A 130 40.06 33.36 1.02
CA GLY A 130 39.36 33.95 -0.12
C GLY A 130 37.88 33.53 -0.28
N GLN A 131 37.34 32.73 0.64
CA GLN A 131 35.90 32.43 0.70
C GLN A 131 35.24 33.29 1.77
N ARG A 132 34.09 33.88 1.45
CA ARG A 132 33.33 34.72 2.40
C ARG A 132 32.43 33.84 3.27
N HIS A 133 32.55 34.02 4.58
CA HIS A 133 31.80 33.33 5.62
C HIS A 133 31.11 34.37 6.51
N LEU A 134 29.79 34.35 6.55
CA LEU A 134 28.99 35.18 7.45
C LEU A 134 28.65 34.38 8.70
N MET A 135 29.06 34.86 9.87
CA MET A 135 28.81 34.27 11.17
C MET A 135 27.64 34.97 11.84
N PHE A 136 26.54 34.24 11.99
CA PHE A 136 25.37 34.70 12.74
C PHE A 136 25.30 33.93 14.06
N SER A 137 25.36 34.64 15.17
CA SER A 137 25.18 34.03 16.49
C SER A 137 24.69 35.09 17.47
N THR A 138 24.13 34.70 18.60
CA THR A 138 23.79 35.62 19.69
C THR A 138 24.81 35.50 20.81
N PRO A 139 25.02 36.55 21.63
CA PRO A 139 25.93 36.50 22.78
C PRO A 139 25.64 35.31 23.73
N PHE A 140 24.37 34.92 23.86
CA PHE A 140 23.94 33.78 24.67
C PHE A 140 24.45 32.42 24.13
N GLN A 141 24.39 32.20 22.82
CA GLN A 141 24.84 30.96 22.18
C GLN A 141 26.36 30.75 22.34
N LEU A 142 27.14 31.83 22.22
CA LEU A 142 28.59 31.80 22.47
C LEU A 142 28.93 31.51 23.94
N GLN A 143 28.09 31.95 24.87
CA GLN A 143 28.27 31.71 26.31
C GLN A 143 27.98 30.25 26.69
N LEU A 144 27.00 29.62 26.04
CA LEU A 144 26.66 28.21 26.23
C LEU A 144 27.82 27.28 25.82
N LEU A 145 28.43 27.56 24.66
CA LEU A 145 29.59 26.82 24.14
C LEU A 145 30.81 26.94 25.06
N ARG A 146 31.02 28.11 25.69
CA ARG A 146 32.08 28.29 26.70
C ARG A 146 31.83 27.52 27.99
N ARG A 147 30.57 27.41 28.43
CA ARG A 147 30.19 26.67 29.65
C ARG A 147 30.35 25.16 29.50
N ALA A 148 30.02 24.60 28.33
CA ALA A 148 30.13 23.16 28.06
C ALA A 148 31.58 22.62 28.12
N ARG A 149 32.59 23.49 28.02
CA ARG A 149 34.00 23.09 28.00
C ARG A 149 34.64 22.94 29.39
N HIS A 150 33.97 23.37 30.49
CA HIS A 150 34.68 23.63 31.76
C HIS A 150 34.07 23.14 33.10
N GLN A 151 32.98 22.34 33.20
CA GLN A 151 32.53 21.84 34.52
C GLN A 151 31.95 20.40 34.55
N PRO A 152 32.35 19.54 35.52
CA PRO A 152 31.61 18.35 35.92
C PRO A 152 30.60 18.67 37.05
N PRO A 153 29.37 18.12 37.09
CA PRO A 153 28.42 18.45 38.15
C PRO A 153 28.58 17.54 39.38
N SER A 154 28.70 18.16 40.55
CA SER A 154 28.58 17.55 41.87
C SER A 154 27.13 17.23 42.21
N VAL A 155 26.87 15.99 42.64
CA VAL A 155 25.57 15.55 43.18
C VAL A 155 25.49 15.91 44.67
N SER A 156 24.47 16.66 45.07
CA SER A 156 24.08 16.79 46.48
C SER A 156 22.56 16.95 46.64
N SER A 157 21.88 15.85 46.95
CA SER A 157 20.87 15.72 48.02
C SER A 157 20.05 14.43 47.82
N SER A 158 20.09 13.58 48.84
CA SER A 158 19.23 12.40 49.11
C SER A 158 18.92 12.45 50.62
N PRO A 159 17.94 11.74 51.24
CA PRO A 159 17.68 10.29 51.02
C PRO A 159 16.24 9.76 51.29
N SER A 160 15.92 8.56 50.76
CA SER A 160 15.41 7.44 51.58
C SER A 160 15.41 6.10 50.83
N THR A 161 16.58 5.45 50.92
CA THR A 161 16.88 4.01 51.04
C THR A 161 16.58 2.96 49.96
N PRO A 162 17.45 1.92 49.87
CA PRO A 162 17.70 1.13 48.66
C PRO A 162 17.47 -0.38 48.84
N SER A 163 17.26 -1.12 47.75
CA SER A 163 17.58 -2.55 47.73
C SER A 163 18.19 -3.00 46.41
N SER A 164 19.52 -3.09 46.47
CA SER A 164 20.39 -4.11 45.88
C SER A 164 20.51 -4.27 44.36
N ARG A 165 21.74 -3.97 43.93
CA ARG A 165 22.57 -4.75 42.97
C ARG A 165 22.62 -4.22 41.54
N TRP A 166 23.23 -3.05 41.37
CA TRP A 166 23.94 -2.71 40.13
C TRP A 166 25.42 -3.01 40.32
N THR A 167 25.84 -4.22 39.96
CA THR A 167 27.25 -4.52 39.73
C THR A 167 27.63 -3.89 38.39
N THR A 168 28.04 -2.63 38.41
CA THR A 168 28.47 -1.91 37.21
C THR A 168 29.84 -2.42 36.77
N THR A 169 29.87 -3.12 35.63
CA THR A 169 31.07 -3.26 34.81
C THR A 169 31.47 -1.87 34.27
N SER A 170 32.77 -1.64 34.05
CA SER A 170 33.32 -0.31 33.71
C SER A 170 32.75 0.31 32.43
N SER A 171 32.12 -0.48 31.56
CA SER A 171 31.49 -0.02 30.31
C SER A 171 30.17 0.72 30.53
N SER A 172 29.32 0.27 31.47
CA SER A 172 28.00 0.89 31.73
C SER A 172 28.11 2.30 32.32
N PHE A 173 29.13 2.53 33.16
CA PHE A 173 29.38 3.84 33.77
C PHE A 173 29.84 4.88 32.74
N ARG A 174 30.63 4.45 31.74
CA ARG A 174 31.17 5.32 30.69
C ARG A 174 30.06 5.89 29.79
N TRP A 175 29.11 5.05 29.38
CA TRP A 175 27.94 5.46 28.60
C TRP A 175 27.03 6.42 29.36
N TYR A 176 26.78 6.14 30.64
CA TYR A 176 25.99 7.03 31.49
C TYR A 176 26.63 8.42 31.61
N SER A 177 27.95 8.48 31.85
CA SER A 177 28.68 9.74 32.03
C SER A 177 28.79 10.61 30.77
N PHE A 178 28.78 10.00 29.58
CA PHE A 178 29.03 10.72 28.31
C PHE A 178 27.76 10.96 27.49
N SER A 179 26.88 9.97 27.36
CA SER A 179 25.72 10.05 26.47
C SER A 179 24.49 10.68 27.10
N CYS A 180 24.32 10.56 28.42
CA CYS A 180 23.17 11.15 29.11
C CYS A 180 23.16 12.69 29.03
N PRO A 181 24.28 13.42 29.26
CA PRO A 181 24.31 14.88 29.10
C PRO A 181 24.05 15.32 27.65
N VAL A 182 24.56 14.57 26.67
CA VAL A 182 24.38 14.87 25.24
C VAL A 182 22.91 14.75 24.85
N LEU A 183 22.22 13.68 25.26
CA LEU A 183 20.82 13.47 24.94
C LEU A 183 19.88 14.46 25.65
N LEU A 184 20.18 14.83 26.90
CA LEU A 184 19.45 15.87 27.64
C LEU A 184 19.63 17.25 27.00
N HIS A 185 20.84 17.54 26.50
CA HIS A 185 21.10 18.81 25.81
C HIS A 185 20.43 18.86 24.44
N LEU A 186 20.41 17.73 23.70
CA LEU A 186 19.63 17.58 22.46
C LEU A 186 18.14 17.83 22.70
N GLN A 187 17.57 17.28 23.78
CA GLN A 187 16.17 17.52 24.14
C GLN A 187 15.89 19.01 24.39
N GLN A 188 16.81 19.72 25.05
CA GLN A 188 16.70 21.17 25.25
C GLN A 188 16.81 21.97 23.95
N LEU A 189 17.66 21.55 23.01
CA LEU A 189 17.86 22.20 21.72
C LEU A 189 16.71 21.97 20.75
N LEU A 190 16.11 20.78 20.78
CA LEU A 190 15.04 20.39 19.88
C LEU A 190 13.66 20.91 20.31
N GLY A 191 13.48 21.36 21.56
CA GLY A 191 12.21 21.90 22.04
C GLY A 191 11.10 20.83 22.06
N ASP A 192 9.87 21.20 21.65
CA ASP A 192 8.69 20.32 21.61
C ASP A 192 8.70 19.31 20.43
N VAL A 193 9.88 18.85 19.99
CA VAL A 193 9.96 17.78 18.98
C VAL A 193 9.57 16.46 19.64
N ASN A 194 8.46 15.89 19.19
CA ASN A 194 7.98 14.60 19.65
C ASN A 194 8.79 13.47 18.99
N VAL A 195 9.76 12.92 19.71
CA VAL A 195 10.55 11.78 19.23
C VAL A 195 9.68 10.51 19.26
N GLU A 196 9.49 9.87 18.11
CA GLU A 196 8.59 8.71 17.99
C GLU A 196 9.27 7.37 18.34
N GLY A 197 10.60 7.26 18.24
CA GLY A 197 11.34 6.03 18.53
C GLY A 197 12.84 6.11 18.26
N PHE A 198 13.59 5.12 18.76
CA PHE A 198 15.03 4.94 18.53
C PHE A 198 15.33 3.57 17.91
N VAL A 199 16.30 3.51 17.00
CA VAL A 199 16.93 2.26 16.55
C VAL A 199 18.36 2.26 17.06
N ALA A 200 18.75 1.23 17.80
CA ALA A 200 20.05 1.16 18.45
C ALA A 200 20.60 -0.27 18.48
N ASP A 201 21.91 -0.35 18.63
CA ASP A 201 22.62 -1.61 18.80
C ASP A 201 22.35 -2.21 20.18
N PHE A 202 22.62 -3.50 20.38
CA PHE A 202 22.27 -4.23 21.61
C PHE A 202 23.14 -3.92 22.84
N GLU A 203 23.68 -2.71 22.92
CA GLU A 203 24.44 -2.27 24.09
C GLU A 203 23.49 -1.87 25.23
N THR A 204 23.50 -2.68 26.29
CA THR A 204 22.64 -2.48 27.48
C THR A 204 22.79 -1.12 28.13
N GLY A 205 24.01 -0.54 28.15
CA GLY A 205 24.26 0.79 28.68
C GLY A 205 23.56 1.91 27.87
N LEU A 206 23.58 1.81 26.54
CA LEU A 206 22.90 2.77 25.66
C LEU A 206 21.38 2.72 25.83
N TRP A 207 20.80 1.51 25.86
CA TRP A 207 19.36 1.31 26.06
C TRP A 207 18.88 1.86 27.40
N GLN A 208 19.66 1.68 28.46
CA GLN A 208 19.35 2.23 29.78
C GLN A 208 19.35 3.76 29.78
N VAL A 209 20.33 4.39 29.11
CA VAL A 209 20.39 5.86 28.99
C VAL A 209 19.22 6.39 28.17
N LEU A 210 18.86 5.74 27.05
CA LEU A 210 17.72 6.13 26.22
C LEU A 210 16.39 6.04 26.98
N GLN A 211 16.17 4.95 27.74
CA GLN A 211 14.97 4.80 28.58
C GLN A 211 14.91 5.82 29.72
N LEU A 212 16.06 6.27 30.23
CA LEU A 212 16.14 7.27 31.29
C LEU A 212 15.86 8.68 30.78
N VAL A 213 16.39 9.05 29.59
CA VAL A 213 16.18 10.38 29.01
C VAL A 213 14.81 10.50 28.32
N TYR A 214 14.34 9.44 27.67
CA TYR A 214 13.06 9.38 26.97
C TYR A 214 12.17 8.27 27.55
N PRO A 215 11.59 8.46 28.75
CA PRO A 215 10.76 7.45 29.39
C PRO A 215 9.53 7.14 28.54
N GLY A 216 9.32 5.87 28.23
CA GLY A 216 8.16 5.38 27.47
C GLY A 216 8.30 5.38 25.95
N ILE A 217 9.47 5.73 25.41
CA ILE A 217 9.73 5.73 23.96
C ILE A 217 9.99 4.33 23.40
N ASP A 218 9.63 4.11 22.13
CA ASP A 218 9.83 2.82 21.45
C ASP A 218 11.30 2.66 21.00
N ILE A 219 12.05 1.76 21.63
CA ILE A 219 13.46 1.46 21.30
C ILE A 219 13.55 0.11 20.61
N LYS A 220 14.24 0.08 19.48
CA LYS A 220 14.25 -1.03 18.53
C LYS A 220 15.68 -1.52 18.27
N GLY A 221 15.87 -2.85 18.25
CA GLY A 221 17.16 -3.49 18.00
C GLY A 221 17.51 -3.65 16.51
N CYS A 222 18.80 -3.52 16.17
CA CYS A 222 19.33 -3.67 14.81
C CYS A 222 19.66 -5.13 14.45
N VAL A 223 18.99 -5.71 13.43
CA VAL A 223 19.18 -7.13 13.05
C VAL A 223 20.60 -7.42 12.57
N PHE A 224 21.22 -6.47 11.87
CA PHE A 224 22.60 -6.62 11.41
C PHE A 224 23.56 -6.87 12.59
N HIS A 225 23.43 -6.10 13.66
CA HIS A 225 24.25 -6.23 14.86
C HIS A 225 23.91 -7.47 15.69
N PHE A 226 22.66 -7.96 15.65
CA PHE A 226 22.29 -9.26 16.21
C PHE A 226 23.08 -10.39 15.54
N THR A 227 23.03 -10.48 14.20
CA THR A 227 23.69 -11.53 13.43
C THR A 227 25.21 -11.49 13.60
N GLN A 228 25.79 -10.29 13.61
CA GLN A 228 27.22 -10.07 13.90
C GLN A 228 27.62 -10.62 15.28
N ALA A 229 26.85 -10.33 16.33
CA ALA A 229 27.15 -10.77 17.69
C ALA A 229 27.09 -12.30 17.83
N VAL A 230 26.07 -12.94 17.23
CA VAL A 230 25.95 -14.41 17.21
C VAL A 230 27.11 -15.03 16.43
N TRP A 231 27.48 -14.47 15.28
CA TRP A 231 28.58 -14.98 14.47
C TRP A 231 29.94 -14.89 15.17
N ARG A 232 30.24 -13.77 15.83
CA ARG A 232 31.48 -13.66 16.64
C ARG A 232 31.55 -14.75 17.71
N ARG A 233 30.42 -15.05 18.36
CA ARG A 233 30.40 -16.15 19.35
C ARG A 233 30.65 -17.51 18.72
N ILE A 234 30.10 -17.78 17.54
CA ILE A 234 30.36 -19.02 16.78
C ILE A 234 31.86 -19.14 16.46
N GLN A 235 32.53 -18.02 16.12
CA GLN A 235 33.97 -17.99 15.88
C GLN A 235 34.78 -18.26 17.14
N GLU A 236 34.43 -17.65 18.27
CA GLU A 236 35.10 -17.85 19.57
C GLU A 236 35.03 -19.31 20.04
N GLU A 237 33.92 -20.00 19.75
CA GLU A 237 33.74 -21.42 20.09
C GLU A 237 34.41 -22.38 19.09
N GLY A 238 35.18 -21.86 18.11
CA GLY A 238 35.89 -22.68 17.13
C GLY A 238 34.99 -23.40 16.11
N LEU A 239 33.73 -23.00 15.99
CA LEU A 239 32.74 -23.66 15.12
C LEU A 239 32.79 -23.18 13.67
N SER A 240 33.65 -22.21 13.33
CA SER A 240 33.70 -21.63 11.97
C SER A 240 34.03 -22.63 10.87
N THR A 241 34.96 -23.56 11.13
CA THR A 241 35.34 -24.60 10.16
C THR A 241 34.20 -25.60 9.99
N ALA A 242 33.65 -26.10 11.10
CA ALA A 242 32.54 -27.03 11.08
C ALA A 242 31.27 -26.42 10.47
N TYR A 243 31.03 -25.12 10.62
CA TYR A 243 29.92 -24.41 9.97
C TYR A 243 30.00 -24.45 8.44
N ARG A 244 31.20 -24.56 7.87
CA ARG A 244 31.42 -24.63 6.42
C ARG A 244 31.39 -26.05 5.87
N GLU A 245 31.78 -27.02 6.69
CA GLU A 245 31.97 -28.41 6.24
C GLU A 245 30.80 -29.33 6.62
N ASN A 246 29.94 -28.91 7.54
CA ASN A 246 28.81 -29.71 8.03
C ASN A 246 27.47 -29.03 7.78
N ASP A 247 26.75 -29.49 6.75
CA ASP A 247 25.42 -28.98 6.34
C ASP A 247 24.38 -28.99 7.47
N SER A 248 24.43 -29.97 8.37
CA SER A 248 23.48 -30.06 9.48
C SER A 248 23.74 -28.97 10.53
N LEU A 249 25.03 -28.71 10.82
CA LEU A 249 25.46 -27.63 11.72
C LEU A 249 25.21 -26.26 11.09
N HIS A 250 25.47 -26.12 9.78
CA HIS A 250 25.18 -24.92 9.02
C HIS A 250 23.70 -24.52 9.14
N ARG A 251 22.80 -25.46 8.85
CA ARG A 251 21.34 -25.23 8.96
C ARG A 251 20.93 -24.88 10.38
N TYR A 252 21.48 -25.56 11.39
CA TYR A 252 21.18 -25.27 12.79
C TYR A 252 21.60 -23.85 13.21
N LEU A 253 22.82 -23.43 12.87
CA LEU A 253 23.33 -22.09 13.21
C LEU A 253 22.58 -20.98 12.43
N ARG A 254 22.14 -21.26 11.19
CA ARG A 254 21.25 -20.36 10.43
C ARG A 254 19.88 -20.22 11.08
N GLN A 255 19.30 -21.29 11.63
CA GLN A 255 18.04 -21.24 12.38
C GLN A 255 18.14 -20.38 13.65
N LEU A 256 19.30 -20.39 14.34
CA LEU A 256 19.54 -19.48 15.46
C LEU A 256 19.63 -18.01 15.01
N MET A 257 20.33 -17.75 13.90
CA MET A 257 20.45 -16.39 13.35
C MET A 257 19.15 -15.86 12.71
N SER A 258 18.20 -16.74 12.37
CA SER A 258 16.91 -16.35 11.77
C SER A 258 15.82 -16.03 12.79
N LEU A 259 16.07 -16.23 14.09
CA LEU A 259 15.11 -15.94 15.15
C LEU A 259 14.47 -14.54 15.08
N PRO A 260 15.19 -13.45 14.75
CA PRO A 260 14.57 -12.12 14.63
C PRO A 260 13.44 -12.06 13.60
N PHE A 261 13.44 -12.93 12.59
CA PHE A 261 12.42 -12.93 11.53
C PHE A 261 11.13 -13.65 11.93
N LEU A 262 11.05 -14.22 13.13
CA LEU A 262 9.83 -14.83 13.65
C LEU A 262 8.98 -13.80 14.42
N PRO A 263 7.65 -13.99 14.50
CA PRO A 263 6.81 -13.21 15.39
C PRO A 263 7.36 -13.27 16.82
N ALA A 264 7.44 -12.14 17.54
CA ALA A 264 8.04 -12.06 18.87
C ALA A 264 7.52 -13.14 19.85
N ALA A 265 6.22 -13.45 19.77
CA ALA A 265 5.59 -14.49 20.59
C ALA A 265 6.14 -15.92 20.35
N GLN A 266 6.64 -16.21 19.15
CA GLN A 266 7.16 -17.54 18.76
C GLN A 266 8.66 -17.69 18.96
N ILE A 267 9.39 -16.58 19.09
CA ILE A 267 10.86 -16.58 19.20
C ILE A 267 11.33 -17.37 20.43
N ARG A 268 10.72 -17.16 21.60
CA ARG A 268 11.14 -17.81 22.84
C ARG A 268 10.88 -19.33 22.82
N GLU A 269 9.75 -19.76 22.28
CA GLU A 269 9.44 -21.19 22.11
C GLU A 269 10.39 -21.85 21.12
N THR A 270 10.62 -21.21 19.96
CA THR A 270 11.51 -21.73 18.92
C THR A 270 12.95 -21.81 19.39
N PHE A 271 13.44 -20.80 20.13
CA PHE A 271 14.76 -20.84 20.75
C PHE A 271 14.90 -21.97 21.77
N THR A 272 13.86 -22.21 22.58
CA THR A 272 13.85 -23.33 23.56
C THR A 272 13.98 -24.67 22.84
N ASN A 273 13.25 -24.86 21.73
CA ASN A 273 13.38 -26.07 20.91
C ASN A 273 14.79 -26.21 20.33
N LEU A 274 15.36 -25.15 19.75
CA LEU A 274 16.73 -25.16 19.23
C LEU A 274 17.76 -25.42 20.34
N GLN A 275 17.52 -24.96 21.56
CA GLN A 275 18.40 -25.20 22.71
C GLN A 275 18.47 -26.69 23.09
N THR A 276 17.36 -27.43 22.99
CA THR A 276 17.36 -28.89 23.23
C THR A 276 18.14 -29.68 22.17
N MET A 277 18.32 -29.10 20.98
CA MET A 277 19.05 -29.72 19.87
C MET A 277 20.57 -29.48 19.92
N ALA A 278 21.06 -28.65 20.86
CA ALA A 278 22.48 -28.37 21.03
C ALA A 278 23.22 -29.56 21.68
N ASN A 279 23.74 -30.47 20.85
CA ASN A 279 24.31 -31.74 21.28
C ASN A 279 25.82 -31.68 21.64
N THR A 280 26.56 -30.64 21.24
CA THR A 280 27.99 -30.46 21.57
C THR A 280 28.20 -29.37 22.63
N ASP A 281 29.34 -29.41 23.33
CA ASP A 281 29.70 -28.40 24.33
C ASP A 281 29.83 -26.99 23.69
N ASN A 282 30.44 -26.91 22.51
CA ASN A 282 30.60 -25.67 21.75
C ASN A 282 29.25 -25.09 21.31
N LEU A 283 28.30 -25.92 20.85
CA LEU A 283 26.95 -25.47 20.51
C LEU A 283 26.19 -24.99 21.75
N ARG A 284 26.29 -25.73 22.86
CA ARG A 284 25.70 -25.32 24.14
C ARG A 284 26.26 -23.98 24.60
N ALA A 285 27.53 -23.69 24.35
CA ALA A 285 28.14 -22.40 24.69
C ALA A 285 27.59 -21.23 23.84
N VAL A 286 27.37 -21.43 22.53
CA VAL A 286 26.71 -20.42 21.66
C VAL A 286 25.27 -20.15 22.12
N VAL A 287 24.49 -21.20 22.36
CA VAL A 287 23.10 -21.05 22.79
C VAL A 287 23.00 -20.44 24.19
N ASN A 288 23.87 -20.83 25.13
CA ASN A 288 23.92 -20.22 26.47
C ASN A 288 24.30 -18.73 26.43
N TYR A 289 25.18 -18.33 25.51
CA TYR A 289 25.46 -16.93 25.27
C TYR A 289 24.20 -16.20 24.79
N MET A 290 23.49 -16.76 23.81
CA MET A 290 22.26 -16.14 23.30
C MET A 290 21.18 -16.02 24.40
N ASP A 291 21.00 -17.07 25.20
CA ASP A 291 20.06 -17.09 26.32
C ASP A 291 20.35 -15.95 27.32
N ARG A 292 21.64 -15.75 27.67
CA ARG A 292 22.06 -14.66 28.56
C ARG A 292 21.85 -13.27 27.97
N GLN A 293 22.17 -13.07 26.69
CA GLN A 293 22.19 -11.75 26.07
C GLN A 293 20.79 -11.24 25.66
N TRP A 294 19.94 -12.12 25.11
CA TRP A 294 18.67 -11.71 24.49
C TRP A 294 17.40 -12.30 25.13
N PHE A 295 17.52 -13.33 25.98
CA PHE A 295 16.34 -14.00 26.57
C PHE A 295 16.20 -13.81 28.08
N ARG A 296 17.30 -13.82 28.83
CA ARG A 296 17.35 -13.53 30.28
C ARG A 296 17.66 -12.07 30.60
N ASN A 297 18.01 -11.28 29.59
CA ASN A 297 18.28 -9.87 29.75
C ASN A 297 16.96 -9.10 29.97
N SER A 298 16.84 -8.40 31.10
CA SER A 298 15.64 -7.65 31.45
C SER A 298 15.49 -6.34 30.68
N VAL A 299 16.57 -5.83 30.10
CA VAL A 299 16.60 -4.55 29.36
C VAL A 299 16.19 -4.76 27.90
N ILE A 300 16.73 -5.80 27.26
CA ILE A 300 16.54 -6.09 25.83
C ILE A 300 15.52 -7.23 25.69
N ARG A 301 14.24 -6.85 25.56
CA ARG A 301 13.14 -7.81 25.43
C ARG A 301 12.97 -8.28 23.98
N VAL A 302 12.43 -9.49 23.81
CA VAL A 302 12.25 -10.18 22.51
C VAL A 302 11.43 -9.35 21.51
N GLU A 303 10.41 -8.65 22.01
CA GLU A 303 9.52 -7.81 21.21
C GLU A 303 10.27 -6.63 20.56
N LEU A 304 11.39 -6.22 21.15
CA LEU A 304 12.14 -5.03 20.75
C LEU A 304 13.12 -5.34 19.61
N TRP A 305 13.39 -6.62 19.31
CA TRP A 305 14.31 -7.03 18.23
C TRP A 305 13.73 -7.99 17.19
N SER A 306 12.49 -8.45 17.35
CA SER A 306 11.75 -9.11 16.27
C SER A 306 11.52 -8.13 15.10
N VAL A 307 11.79 -8.59 13.88
CA VAL A 307 11.59 -7.88 12.60
C VAL A 307 10.58 -8.55 11.68
N PHE A 308 9.72 -9.37 12.26
CA PHE A 308 8.65 -10.02 11.52
C PHE A 308 7.78 -8.99 10.78
N GLN A 309 7.67 -9.15 9.45
CA GLN A 309 6.91 -8.28 8.54
C GLN A 309 7.40 -6.81 8.46
N LEU A 310 8.68 -6.54 8.74
CA LEU A 310 9.29 -5.23 8.51
C LEU A 310 10.15 -5.24 7.24
N SER A 311 10.01 -4.22 6.39
CA SER A 311 10.72 -4.13 5.10
C SER A 311 12.23 -3.93 5.26
N VAL A 312 12.67 -3.12 6.25
CA VAL A 312 14.09 -2.99 6.62
C VAL A 312 14.25 -2.56 8.09
N ARG A 313 15.28 -3.08 8.79
CA ARG A 313 15.68 -2.63 10.14
C ARG A 313 17.19 -2.83 10.40
N THR A 314 17.99 -2.15 9.59
CA THR A 314 19.44 -2.02 9.80
C THR A 314 19.78 -0.54 10.08
N ASN A 315 20.82 -0.27 10.87
CA ASN A 315 21.29 1.11 11.02
C ASN A 315 21.87 1.65 9.69
N ASN A 316 22.26 0.76 8.77
CA ASN A 316 22.88 1.11 7.49
C ASN A 316 21.94 1.93 6.59
N ASP A 317 20.62 1.84 6.75
CA ASP A 317 19.68 2.70 6.00
C ASP A 317 19.67 4.15 6.51
N VAL A 318 19.86 4.32 7.83
CA VAL A 318 19.91 5.64 8.49
C VAL A 318 21.31 6.24 8.36
N GLU A 319 22.37 5.43 8.47
CA GLU A 319 23.75 5.81 8.17
C GLU A 319 23.95 6.08 6.67
N GLY A 320 23.24 5.36 5.80
CA GLY A 320 23.20 5.62 4.35
C GLY A 320 22.52 6.95 4.02
N SER A 321 21.45 7.32 4.74
CA SER A 321 20.77 8.61 4.54
C SER A 321 21.58 9.80 5.07
N SER A 322 22.36 9.62 6.14
CA SER A 322 23.19 10.68 6.72
C SER A 322 24.62 10.76 6.15
N MET A 323 25.15 9.68 5.57
CA MET A 323 26.33 9.76 4.69
C MET A 323 25.98 10.22 3.27
N ALA A 324 24.73 10.11 2.81
CA ALA A 324 24.30 10.64 1.52
C ALA A 324 24.16 12.18 1.49
N GLU A 325 23.95 12.84 2.63
CA GLU A 325 23.97 14.33 2.70
C GLU A 325 25.30 14.90 3.24
N GLY A 326 26.20 14.07 3.76
CA GLY A 326 27.58 14.43 4.13
C GLY A 326 28.66 13.98 3.14
N GLY A 327 28.26 13.42 1.99
CA GLY A 327 29.13 12.74 1.03
C GLY A 327 29.45 13.50 -0.24
N ARG A 328 29.19 14.82 -0.33
CA ARG A 328 29.93 15.64 -1.30
C ARG A 328 31.36 15.76 -0.78
N ARG A 329 32.20 14.77 -1.11
CA ARG A 329 33.62 15.03 -1.27
C ARG A 329 33.72 16.13 -2.32
N LYS A 330 33.84 17.37 -1.85
CA LYS A 330 34.53 18.45 -2.54
C LYS A 330 35.86 17.86 -3.02
N GLY A 331 35.91 17.51 -4.30
CA GLY A 331 37.10 17.73 -5.07
C GLY A 331 37.38 19.24 -5.04
N GLY A 332 38.50 19.60 -4.43
CA GLY A 332 39.13 20.93 -4.52
C GLY A 332 39.44 21.50 -3.13
N GLY A 333 40.69 21.56 -2.68
CA GLY A 333 41.97 21.21 -3.31
C GLY A 333 43.11 21.62 -2.37
N GLY A 334 44.26 20.95 -2.48
CA GLY A 334 45.45 21.37 -1.72
C GLY A 334 46.50 20.30 -1.38
N SER A 335 46.62 19.21 -2.13
CA SER A 335 47.90 18.49 -2.21
C SER A 335 48.01 17.89 -3.61
N GLY A 336 49.13 18.15 -4.28
CA GLY A 336 49.30 18.02 -5.72
C GLY A 336 48.66 16.78 -6.35
N LYS A 337 47.75 16.99 -7.31
CA LYS A 337 47.51 15.97 -8.32
C LYS A 337 48.72 15.97 -9.26
N GLU A 338 49.71 15.16 -8.92
CA GLU A 338 50.64 14.67 -9.93
C GLU A 338 49.80 14.11 -11.09
N LYS A 339 49.94 14.71 -12.27
CA LYS A 339 49.43 14.09 -13.50
C LYS A 339 50.15 12.76 -13.62
N MET A 340 49.40 11.66 -13.52
CA MET A 340 49.90 10.32 -13.84
C MET A 340 50.71 10.37 -15.13
N SER A 341 51.96 9.91 -15.09
CA SER A 341 52.85 9.98 -16.25
C SER A 341 52.26 9.16 -17.40
N SER A 342 52.60 9.52 -18.65
CA SER A 342 52.17 8.76 -19.82
C SER A 342 52.54 7.28 -19.72
N SER A 343 53.68 6.96 -19.09
CA SER A 343 54.13 5.60 -18.82
C SER A 343 53.24 4.87 -17.79
N GLN A 344 52.76 5.55 -16.75
CA GLN A 344 51.85 4.97 -15.75
C GLN A 344 50.47 4.69 -16.35
N LYS A 345 49.94 5.59 -17.19
CA LYS A 345 48.69 5.36 -17.92
C LYS A 345 48.80 4.16 -18.84
N LYS A 346 49.89 4.08 -19.63
CA LYS A 346 50.13 2.97 -20.55
C LYS A 346 50.29 1.63 -19.82
N MET A 347 50.98 1.62 -18.68
CA MET A 347 51.09 0.44 -17.82
C MET A 347 49.73 -0.01 -17.30
N MET A 348 48.88 0.92 -16.85
CA MET A 348 47.54 0.61 -16.35
C MET A 348 46.60 0.12 -17.45
N GLU A 349 46.68 0.70 -18.66
CA GLU A 349 45.95 0.23 -19.85
C GLU A 349 46.38 -1.17 -20.27
N THR A 350 47.69 -1.47 -20.25
CA THR A 350 48.19 -2.82 -20.55
C THR A 350 47.77 -3.83 -19.49
N MET A 351 47.84 -3.48 -18.20
CA MET A 351 47.36 -4.35 -17.11
C MET A 351 45.85 -4.60 -17.22
N LEU A 352 45.04 -3.58 -17.50
CA LEU A 352 43.60 -3.73 -17.68
C LEU A 352 43.27 -4.63 -18.88
N ALA A 353 43.98 -4.46 -20.01
CA ALA A 353 43.80 -5.30 -21.18
C ALA A 353 44.10 -6.78 -20.87
N SER A 354 45.20 -7.07 -20.17
CA SER A 354 45.52 -8.43 -19.74
C SER A 354 44.52 -9.00 -18.74
N VAL A 355 44.00 -8.18 -17.81
CA VAL A 355 42.96 -8.60 -16.85
C VAL A 355 41.64 -8.90 -17.54
N ILE A 356 41.27 -8.14 -18.58
CA ILE A 356 40.09 -8.42 -19.40
C ILE A 356 40.28 -9.74 -20.15
N GLU A 357 41.45 -9.98 -20.74
CA GLU A 357 41.76 -11.21 -21.48
C GLU A 357 41.68 -12.44 -20.57
N MET A 358 42.36 -12.43 -19.43
CA MET A 358 42.26 -13.49 -18.39
C MET A 358 40.82 -13.66 -17.91
N GLY A 359 40.12 -12.54 -17.75
CA GLY A 359 38.72 -12.50 -17.36
C GLY A 359 37.78 -13.19 -18.34
N MET A 360 38.05 -13.11 -19.64
CA MET A 360 37.23 -13.73 -20.68
C MET A 360 37.63 -15.19 -20.95
N SER A 361 38.93 -15.52 -20.87
CA SER A 361 39.44 -16.89 -21.05
C SER A 361 39.18 -17.80 -19.84
N GLY A 362 39.02 -17.21 -18.64
CA GLY A 362 38.86 -17.94 -17.38
C GLY A 362 40.19 -18.41 -16.76
N GLU A 363 41.32 -18.00 -17.33
CA GLU A 363 42.65 -18.28 -16.79
C GLU A 363 42.84 -17.68 -15.40
N ASN A 364 43.41 -18.44 -14.47
CA ASN A 364 43.63 -18.05 -13.06
C ASN A 364 42.35 -17.67 -12.28
N SER A 365 41.19 -18.18 -12.70
CA SER A 365 39.94 -18.04 -11.94
C SER A 365 40.04 -18.71 -10.57
N ASP A 366 39.50 -18.04 -9.55
CA ASP A 366 39.47 -18.48 -8.14
C ASP A 366 38.04 -18.73 -7.63
N ILE A 367 37.04 -18.57 -8.52
CA ILE A 367 35.64 -18.92 -8.27
C ILE A 367 34.90 -19.33 -9.55
N ASP A 368 34.12 -20.40 -9.46
CA ASP A 368 33.15 -20.82 -10.46
C ASP A 368 31.75 -20.33 -10.09
N ILE A 369 31.16 -19.48 -10.93
CA ILE A 369 29.78 -19.04 -10.78
C ILE A 369 28.88 -19.95 -11.61
N VAL A 370 27.94 -20.65 -10.98
CA VAL A 370 27.05 -21.59 -11.65
C VAL A 370 25.67 -20.97 -11.82
N VAL A 371 25.21 -20.90 -13.07
CA VAL A 371 23.94 -20.30 -13.46
C VAL A 371 23.24 -21.26 -14.41
N GLU A 372 22.02 -21.68 -14.08
CA GLU A 372 21.25 -22.68 -14.87
C GLU A 372 22.07 -23.94 -15.21
N GLY A 373 22.88 -24.42 -14.26
CA GLY A 373 23.76 -25.58 -14.43
C GLY A 373 25.03 -25.34 -15.27
N HIS A 374 25.25 -24.14 -15.79
CA HIS A 374 26.45 -23.77 -16.55
C HIS A 374 27.46 -23.07 -15.64
N SER A 375 28.74 -23.48 -15.70
CA SER A 375 29.82 -22.90 -14.90
C SER A 375 30.51 -21.76 -15.62
N PHE A 376 30.71 -20.64 -14.93
CA PHE A 376 31.43 -19.47 -15.39
C PHE A 376 32.66 -19.21 -14.52
N PRO A 377 33.89 -19.47 -15.02
CA PRO A 377 35.12 -19.17 -14.29
C PRO A 377 35.29 -17.66 -14.15
N CYS A 378 35.47 -17.19 -12.92
CA CYS A 378 35.54 -15.78 -12.54
C CYS A 378 36.63 -15.52 -11.48
N HIS A 379 36.88 -14.23 -11.22
CA HIS A 379 37.86 -13.76 -10.23
C HIS A 379 37.15 -13.03 -9.08
N LYS A 380 37.28 -13.52 -7.85
CA LYS A 380 36.68 -12.96 -6.62
C LYS A 380 37.06 -11.49 -6.46
N LEU A 381 38.32 -11.14 -6.72
CA LEU A 381 38.81 -9.77 -6.62
C LEU A 381 38.09 -8.81 -7.58
N LEU A 382 37.87 -9.22 -8.82
CA LEU A 382 37.25 -8.36 -9.85
C LEU A 382 35.74 -8.26 -9.63
N LEU A 383 35.09 -9.36 -9.27
CA LEU A 383 33.68 -9.35 -8.85
C LEU A 383 33.48 -8.46 -7.62
N ALA A 384 34.33 -8.57 -6.59
CA ALA A 384 34.27 -7.70 -5.42
C ALA A 384 34.59 -6.23 -5.72
N ALA A 385 35.48 -5.95 -6.69
CA ALA A 385 35.77 -4.59 -7.10
C ALA A 385 34.60 -3.95 -7.84
N GLY A 386 33.91 -4.72 -8.69
CA GLY A 386 32.79 -4.23 -9.52
C GLY A 386 31.42 -4.31 -8.85
N SER A 387 31.27 -5.03 -7.73
CA SER A 387 29.98 -5.25 -7.08
C SER A 387 30.13 -5.28 -5.54
N PRO A 388 29.47 -4.35 -4.82
CA PRO A 388 29.39 -4.37 -3.36
C PRO A 388 28.77 -5.65 -2.81
N TYR A 389 27.82 -6.26 -3.54
CA TYR A 389 27.23 -7.55 -3.19
C TYR A 389 28.30 -8.66 -3.11
N PHE A 390 29.08 -8.84 -4.18
CA PHE A 390 30.16 -9.83 -4.19
C PHE A 390 31.27 -9.48 -3.20
N LYS A 391 31.57 -8.19 -3.00
CA LYS A 391 32.52 -7.74 -1.97
C LYS A 391 32.08 -8.16 -0.58
N ALA A 392 30.82 -7.89 -0.22
CA ALA A 392 30.25 -8.28 1.06
C ALA A 392 30.21 -9.80 1.22
N MET A 393 29.81 -10.52 0.17
CA MET A 393 29.78 -11.98 0.15
C MET A 393 31.15 -12.59 0.42
N PHE A 394 32.18 -12.18 -0.33
CA PHE A 394 33.54 -12.72 -0.18
C PHE A 394 34.23 -12.25 1.10
N ALA A 395 33.83 -11.11 1.67
CA ALA A 395 34.34 -10.61 2.96
C ALA A 395 33.54 -11.11 4.18
N SER A 396 32.41 -11.80 4.00
CA SER A 396 31.48 -12.16 5.08
C SER A 396 31.99 -13.20 6.06
N GLY A 397 33.02 -13.98 5.69
CA GLY A 397 33.47 -15.14 6.45
C GLY A 397 32.52 -16.34 6.41
N MET A 398 31.40 -16.27 5.68
CA MET A 398 30.41 -17.36 5.50
C MET A 398 30.89 -18.40 4.48
N MET A 399 30.11 -19.47 4.22
CA MET A 399 30.51 -20.55 3.29
C MET A 399 30.93 -20.02 1.92
N GLU A 400 30.20 -19.04 1.43
CA GLU A 400 30.36 -18.38 0.15
C GLU A 400 31.70 -17.62 0.05
N SER A 401 32.31 -17.23 1.18
CA SER A 401 33.65 -16.63 1.21
C SER A 401 34.77 -17.65 1.00
N THR A 402 34.55 -18.91 1.37
CA THR A 402 35.55 -20.00 1.26
C THR A 402 35.26 -21.00 0.15
N SER A 403 34.03 -21.04 -0.34
CA SER A 403 33.69 -21.83 -1.50
C SER A 403 34.37 -21.23 -2.74
N ASN A 404 34.86 -22.12 -3.61
CA ASN A 404 35.30 -21.75 -4.95
C ASN A 404 34.19 -22.01 -5.98
N ARG A 405 32.96 -22.26 -5.52
CA ARG A 405 31.78 -22.45 -6.36
C ARG A 405 30.58 -21.71 -5.75
N LEU A 406 29.88 -20.90 -6.52
CA LEU A 406 28.70 -20.16 -6.10
C LEU A 406 27.57 -20.35 -7.10
N GLU A 407 26.43 -20.83 -6.66
CA GLU A 407 25.25 -21.02 -7.53
C GLU A 407 24.30 -19.82 -7.40
N LEU A 408 23.86 -19.27 -8.54
CA LEU A 408 22.92 -18.15 -8.61
C LEU A 408 21.62 -18.63 -9.27
N PRO A 409 20.55 -18.89 -8.49
CA PRO A 409 19.34 -19.53 -9.00
C PRO A 409 18.40 -18.58 -9.76
N ASP A 410 18.48 -17.26 -9.52
CA ASP A 410 17.48 -16.28 -9.99
C ASP A 410 17.94 -15.44 -11.19
N ILE A 411 18.93 -15.93 -11.96
CA ILE A 411 19.47 -15.25 -13.15
C ILE A 411 19.65 -16.26 -14.27
N ASP A 412 19.34 -15.87 -15.50
CA ASP A 412 19.57 -16.71 -16.68
C ASP A 412 21.01 -16.62 -17.19
N ARG A 413 21.42 -17.65 -17.93
CA ARG A 413 22.78 -17.78 -18.47
C ARG A 413 23.22 -16.56 -19.29
N LYS A 414 22.34 -16.00 -20.14
CA LYS A 414 22.72 -14.91 -21.06
C LYS A 414 22.90 -13.59 -20.32
N THR A 415 22.02 -13.30 -19.36
CA THR A 415 22.13 -12.11 -18.51
C THR A 415 23.39 -12.15 -17.66
N PHE A 416 23.72 -13.29 -17.05
CA PHE A 416 24.95 -13.41 -16.28
C PHE A 416 26.21 -13.26 -17.16
N GLU A 417 26.20 -13.80 -18.39
CA GLU A 417 27.30 -13.64 -19.33
C GLU A 417 27.53 -12.16 -19.72
N ALA A 418 26.44 -11.43 -20.01
CA ALA A 418 26.50 -9.99 -20.28
C ALA A 418 26.93 -9.17 -19.05
N PHE A 419 26.42 -9.52 -17.87
CA PHE A 419 26.81 -8.90 -16.60
C PHE A 419 28.29 -9.15 -16.28
N ARG A 420 28.78 -10.38 -16.45
CA ARG A 420 30.19 -10.73 -16.31
C ARG A 420 31.02 -9.91 -17.26
N LYS A 421 30.67 -9.84 -18.55
CA LYS A 421 31.39 -8.99 -19.51
C LYS A 421 31.48 -7.56 -19.00
N TYR A 422 30.37 -6.97 -18.56
CA TYR A 422 30.32 -5.62 -18.02
C TYR A 422 31.27 -5.39 -16.84
N ILE A 423 31.31 -6.30 -15.86
CA ILE A 423 32.20 -6.16 -14.69
C ILE A 423 33.67 -6.02 -15.12
N TYR A 424 34.07 -6.75 -16.15
CA TYR A 424 35.46 -6.77 -16.63
C TYR A 424 35.78 -5.63 -17.60
N THR A 425 34.87 -5.32 -18.52
CA THR A 425 35.12 -4.37 -19.61
C THR A 425 34.55 -2.98 -19.36
N GLN A 426 33.63 -2.83 -18.39
CA GLN A 426 32.76 -1.66 -18.21
C GLN A 426 31.91 -1.33 -19.45
N ASP A 427 31.71 -2.31 -20.32
CA ASP A 427 31.02 -2.18 -21.60
C ASP A 427 30.04 -3.33 -21.82
N VAL A 428 28.79 -2.99 -22.12
CA VAL A 428 27.72 -3.95 -22.43
C VAL A 428 26.75 -3.32 -23.41
N ASP A 429 26.28 -4.13 -24.36
CA ASP A 429 25.29 -3.71 -25.33
C ASP A 429 23.89 -3.89 -24.73
N ILE A 430 23.21 -2.77 -24.44
CA ILE A 430 21.88 -2.76 -23.84
C ILE A 430 20.85 -2.59 -24.95
N ASN A 431 19.90 -3.51 -25.02
CA ASN A 431 18.83 -3.53 -26.02
C ASN A 431 17.49 -3.94 -25.38
N GLN A 432 16.41 -3.91 -26.17
CA GLN A 432 15.05 -4.20 -25.68
C GLN A 432 14.90 -5.62 -25.11
N ASP A 433 15.69 -6.59 -25.59
CA ASP A 433 15.59 -7.99 -25.17
C ASP A 433 16.27 -8.24 -23.81
N ASN A 434 17.34 -7.50 -23.50
CA ASN A 434 18.16 -7.76 -22.30
C ASN A 434 18.05 -6.71 -21.19
N VAL A 435 17.48 -5.53 -21.47
CA VAL A 435 17.52 -4.39 -20.54
C VAL A 435 16.83 -4.69 -19.21
N MET A 436 15.72 -5.43 -19.23
CA MET A 436 14.95 -5.74 -18.02
C MET A 436 15.70 -6.70 -17.10
N ASP A 437 16.34 -7.72 -17.67
CA ASP A 437 17.09 -8.70 -16.90
C ASP A 437 18.44 -8.12 -16.42
N LEU A 438 19.09 -7.27 -17.22
CA LEU A 438 20.26 -6.50 -16.79
C LEU A 438 19.92 -5.50 -15.69
N LEU A 439 18.75 -4.85 -15.74
CA LEU A 439 18.28 -3.96 -14.67
C LEU A 439 18.07 -4.76 -13.37
N ARG A 440 17.48 -5.96 -13.45
CA ARG A 440 17.30 -6.85 -12.28
C ARG A 440 18.64 -7.32 -11.72
N ALA A 441 19.53 -7.81 -12.57
CA ALA A 441 20.85 -8.28 -12.17
C ALA A 441 21.69 -7.15 -11.54
N SER A 442 21.69 -5.95 -12.14
CA SER A 442 22.41 -4.80 -11.59
C SER A 442 21.88 -4.33 -10.24
N SER A 443 20.56 -4.39 -10.03
CA SER A 443 19.94 -4.11 -8.73
C SER A 443 20.32 -5.16 -7.68
N ILE A 444 20.18 -6.46 -7.99
CA ILE A 444 20.52 -7.58 -7.10
C ILE A 444 22.01 -7.54 -6.71
N PHE A 445 22.89 -7.31 -7.68
CA PHE A 445 24.33 -7.27 -7.49
C PHE A 445 24.88 -5.89 -7.14
N GLN A 446 24.02 -4.90 -6.94
CA GLN A 446 24.36 -3.55 -6.49
C GLN A 446 25.38 -2.83 -7.40
N VAL A 447 25.22 -2.97 -8.72
CA VAL A 447 26.07 -2.31 -9.72
C VAL A 447 25.37 -1.06 -10.26
N GLU A 448 25.50 0.04 -9.53
CA GLU A 448 24.80 1.31 -9.80
C GLU A 448 25.08 1.88 -11.20
N THR A 449 26.30 1.73 -11.71
CA THR A 449 26.67 2.24 -13.04
C THR A 449 25.92 1.53 -14.16
N LEU A 450 25.79 0.21 -14.08
CA LEU A 450 25.00 -0.58 -15.03
C LEU A 450 23.51 -0.28 -14.88
N GLN A 451 23.03 -0.20 -13.64
CA GLN A 451 21.65 0.14 -13.34
C GLN A 451 21.26 1.48 -13.98
N HIS A 452 22.07 2.52 -13.82
CA HIS A 452 21.84 3.82 -14.45
C HIS A 452 21.87 3.77 -15.98
N GLN A 453 22.71 2.92 -16.59
CA GLN A 453 22.71 2.74 -18.05
C GLN A 453 21.40 2.09 -18.51
N CYS A 454 20.89 1.08 -17.80
CA CYS A 454 19.58 0.47 -18.07
C CYS A 454 18.43 1.47 -17.87
N GLU A 455 18.42 2.24 -16.77
CA GLU A 455 17.43 3.29 -16.51
C GLU A 455 17.47 4.42 -17.56
N SER A 456 18.66 4.71 -18.10
CA SER A 456 18.85 5.68 -19.18
C SER A 456 18.26 5.17 -20.49
N PHE A 457 18.48 3.89 -20.82
CA PHE A 457 17.90 3.23 -21.97
C PHE A 457 16.37 3.20 -21.90
N LEU A 458 15.81 2.65 -20.80
CA LEU A 458 14.35 2.58 -20.59
C LEU A 458 13.70 3.96 -20.58
N GLY A 459 14.37 4.95 -20.01
CA GLY A 459 13.87 6.32 -20.00
C GLY A 459 13.83 7.00 -21.37
N LYS A 460 14.63 6.54 -22.36
CA LYS A 460 14.62 7.07 -23.73
C LYS A 460 13.54 6.42 -24.60
N GLU A 461 13.26 5.14 -24.37
CA GLU A 461 12.26 4.34 -25.10
C GLU A 461 10.85 4.49 -24.49
N MET A 462 10.65 5.39 -23.54
CA MET A 462 9.37 5.54 -22.83
C MET A 462 8.31 6.24 -23.69
N ASP A 463 7.12 5.67 -23.72
CA ASP A 463 5.94 6.16 -24.43
C ASP A 463 4.67 6.01 -23.60
N THR A 464 3.52 6.39 -24.17
CA THR A 464 2.22 6.33 -23.48
C THR A 464 1.71 4.91 -23.24
N GLU A 465 2.21 3.90 -23.96
CA GLU A 465 1.78 2.51 -23.83
C GLU A 465 2.60 1.78 -22.77
N ASN A 466 3.91 2.05 -22.68
CA ASN A 466 4.83 1.37 -21.76
C ASN A 466 5.04 2.10 -20.42
N CYS A 467 4.60 3.36 -20.28
CA CYS A 467 4.89 4.16 -19.09
C CYS A 467 4.40 3.56 -17.77
N LEU A 468 3.24 2.90 -17.75
CA LEU A 468 2.67 2.30 -16.54
C LEU A 468 3.42 1.03 -16.12
N GLU A 469 3.84 0.21 -17.09
CA GLU A 469 4.65 -0.98 -16.82
C GLU A 469 6.04 -0.58 -16.29
N LEU A 470 6.66 0.42 -16.91
CA LEU A 470 7.95 0.96 -16.46
C LEU A 470 7.84 1.63 -15.09
N TYR A 471 6.75 2.35 -14.81
CA TYR A 471 6.48 2.92 -13.49
C TYR A 471 6.40 1.83 -12.42
N LYS A 472 5.66 0.74 -12.69
CA LYS A 472 5.54 -0.42 -11.79
C LYS A 472 6.89 -1.08 -11.54
N VAL A 473 7.67 -1.32 -12.60
CA VAL A 473 9.01 -1.92 -12.52
C VAL A 473 9.94 -1.03 -11.68
N ALA A 474 9.97 0.27 -11.98
CA ALA A 474 10.82 1.21 -11.27
C ALA A 474 10.49 1.27 -9.78
N ARG A 475 9.20 1.18 -9.42
CA ARG A 475 8.74 1.13 -8.02
C ARG A 475 9.13 -0.16 -7.32
N CYS A 476 8.87 -1.32 -7.94
CA CYS A 476 9.19 -2.63 -7.37
C CYS A 476 10.70 -2.80 -7.12
N MET A 477 11.53 -2.18 -7.94
CA MET A 477 13.00 -2.29 -7.87
C MET A 477 13.66 -1.16 -7.07
N GLY A 478 12.89 -0.16 -6.61
CA GLY A 478 13.43 1.00 -5.91
C GLY A 478 14.27 1.94 -6.79
N CYS A 479 14.09 1.89 -8.12
CA CYS A 479 14.82 2.70 -9.10
C CYS A 479 14.30 4.14 -9.14
N LYS A 480 14.79 5.00 -8.23
CA LYS A 480 14.33 6.40 -8.10
C LYS A 480 14.49 7.21 -9.39
N VAL A 481 15.61 7.06 -10.09
CA VAL A 481 15.88 7.82 -11.32
C VAL A 481 14.90 7.48 -12.44
N LEU A 482 14.55 6.19 -12.57
CA LEU A 482 13.55 5.77 -13.55
C LEU A 482 12.13 6.20 -13.13
N LEU A 483 11.80 6.11 -11.84
CA LEU A 483 10.53 6.62 -11.31
C LEU A 483 10.34 8.11 -11.61
N ASP A 484 11.37 8.92 -11.36
CA ASP A 484 11.34 10.37 -11.62
C ASP A 484 11.13 10.69 -13.10
N LYS A 485 11.60 9.81 -14.00
CA LYS A 485 11.34 9.93 -15.45
C LYS A 485 9.94 9.45 -15.85
N CYS A 486 9.41 8.39 -15.23
CA CYS A 486 8.08 7.86 -15.52
C CYS A 486 6.97 8.78 -15.01
N ARG A 487 7.20 9.44 -13.88
CA ARG A 487 6.20 10.24 -13.18
C ARG A 487 5.51 11.29 -14.08
N PRO A 488 6.21 12.16 -14.84
CA PRO A 488 5.55 13.13 -15.72
C PRO A 488 4.62 12.48 -16.76
N TYR A 489 5.03 11.35 -17.36
CA TYR A 489 4.23 10.64 -18.36
C TYR A 489 2.94 10.07 -17.75
N VAL A 490 3.02 9.49 -16.56
CA VAL A 490 1.85 8.96 -15.84
C VAL A 490 0.91 10.09 -15.41
N MET A 491 1.46 11.21 -14.91
CA MET A 491 0.64 12.33 -14.42
C MET A 491 -0.05 13.11 -15.54
N GLU A 492 0.64 13.39 -16.64
CA GLU A 492 0.07 14.10 -17.80
C GLU A 492 -0.85 13.18 -18.62
N GLY A 493 -0.50 11.89 -18.74
CA GLY A 493 -1.26 10.89 -19.47
C GLY A 493 -2.47 10.32 -18.73
N PHE A 494 -2.66 10.67 -17.45
CA PHE A 494 -3.64 10.03 -16.56
C PHE A 494 -5.03 9.89 -17.19
N ASN A 495 -5.56 10.94 -17.82
CA ASN A 495 -6.91 10.98 -18.42
C ASN A 495 -7.17 9.88 -19.47
N GLY A 496 -6.11 9.37 -20.11
CA GLY A 496 -6.17 8.19 -20.99
C GLY A 496 -5.80 6.91 -20.25
N LEU A 497 -4.73 6.96 -19.45
CA LEU A 497 -4.13 5.81 -18.77
C LEU A 497 -5.09 5.13 -17.79
N TRP A 498 -5.91 5.86 -17.03
CA TRP A 498 -6.80 5.24 -16.03
C TRP A 498 -7.86 4.31 -16.64
N LYS A 499 -8.11 4.42 -17.95
CA LYS A 499 -9.04 3.56 -18.69
C LYS A 499 -8.38 2.31 -19.25
N SER A 500 -7.05 2.29 -19.28
CA SER A 500 -6.24 1.24 -19.89
C SER A 500 -6.22 -0.02 -19.02
N GLN A 501 -5.82 -1.14 -19.61
CA GLN A 501 -5.77 -2.42 -18.92
C GLN A 501 -4.57 -2.48 -17.94
N GLU A 502 -3.50 -1.78 -18.28
CA GLU A 502 -2.25 -1.68 -17.53
C GLU A 502 -2.47 -0.93 -16.22
N PHE A 503 -3.33 0.09 -16.19
CA PHE A 503 -3.71 0.79 -14.96
C PHE A 503 -4.52 -0.11 -14.02
N MET A 504 -5.35 -1.00 -14.56
CA MET A 504 -6.12 -1.96 -13.77
C MET A 504 -5.24 -3.05 -13.12
N ASP A 505 -4.07 -3.31 -13.71
CA ASP A 505 -3.10 -4.29 -13.21
C ASP A 505 -2.09 -3.68 -12.20
N LEU A 506 -2.26 -2.39 -11.86
CA LEU A 506 -1.54 -1.72 -10.78
C LEU A 506 -2.09 -2.14 -9.40
N GLU A 507 -1.20 -2.20 -8.41
CA GLU A 507 -1.59 -2.46 -7.04
C GLU A 507 -2.22 -1.21 -6.40
N MET A 508 -3.01 -1.39 -5.35
CA MET A 508 -3.63 -0.25 -4.66
C MET A 508 -2.61 0.77 -4.14
N ASP A 509 -1.42 0.32 -3.76
CA ASP A 509 -0.36 1.18 -3.27
C ASP A 509 0.26 2.01 -4.42
N ASP A 510 0.27 1.48 -5.67
CA ASP A 510 0.67 2.24 -6.86
C ASP A 510 -0.35 3.35 -7.11
N ILE A 511 -1.63 3.00 -7.11
CA ILE A 511 -2.74 3.91 -7.40
C ILE A 511 -2.82 4.98 -6.31
N GLU A 512 -2.64 4.62 -5.05
CA GLU A 512 -2.58 5.57 -3.95
C GLU A 512 -1.41 6.53 -4.12
N SER A 513 -0.24 6.05 -4.56
CA SER A 513 0.90 6.91 -4.89
C SER A 513 0.60 7.86 -6.03
N ILE A 514 -0.07 7.40 -7.09
CA ILE A 514 -0.44 8.22 -8.26
C ILE A 514 -1.50 9.25 -7.89
N VAL A 515 -2.52 8.86 -7.12
CA VAL A 515 -3.65 9.72 -6.72
C VAL A 515 -3.23 10.76 -5.68
N LYS A 516 -2.28 10.43 -4.80
CA LYS A 516 -1.72 11.39 -3.84
C LYS A 516 -0.72 12.36 -4.48
N ASP A 517 -0.34 12.13 -5.73
CA ASP A 517 0.66 12.94 -6.38
C ASP A 517 0.09 14.32 -6.73
N ASP A 518 0.74 15.37 -6.21
CA ASP A 518 0.32 16.76 -6.42
C ASP A 518 0.49 17.23 -7.88
N GLU A 519 1.25 16.50 -8.70
CA GLU A 519 1.43 16.77 -10.13
C GLU A 519 0.41 16.07 -11.03
N LEU A 520 -0.44 15.20 -10.47
CA LEU A 520 -1.52 14.56 -11.21
C LEU A 520 -2.37 15.61 -11.91
N VAL A 521 -2.62 15.42 -13.21
CA VAL A 521 -3.44 16.34 -14.02
C VAL A 521 -4.81 15.71 -14.30
N PRO A 522 -5.78 15.82 -13.37
CA PRO A 522 -7.17 15.45 -13.67
C PRO A 522 -7.92 16.61 -14.32
N VAL A 523 -8.89 16.26 -15.19
CA VAL A 523 -9.88 17.21 -15.71
C VAL A 523 -11.06 17.35 -14.72
N ASP A 524 -11.27 16.37 -13.83
CA ASP A 524 -12.28 16.40 -12.76
C ASP A 524 -11.95 15.43 -11.59
N GLU A 525 -12.32 15.77 -10.36
CA GLU A 525 -12.20 14.87 -9.18
C GLU A 525 -13.10 13.64 -9.33
N GLU A 526 -14.22 13.77 -10.07
CA GLU A 526 -15.12 12.66 -10.39
C GLU A 526 -14.41 11.54 -11.16
N GLN A 527 -13.49 11.88 -12.08
CA GLN A 527 -12.74 10.88 -12.85
C GLN A 527 -11.72 10.11 -12.00
N ILE A 528 -11.15 10.76 -10.99
CA ILE A 528 -10.24 10.09 -10.03
C ILE A 528 -11.04 9.09 -9.20
N VAL A 529 -12.23 9.50 -8.74
CA VAL A 529 -13.15 8.63 -8.02
C VAL A 529 -13.58 7.47 -8.91
N GLU A 530 -13.95 7.72 -10.16
CA GLU A 530 -14.32 6.67 -11.13
C GLU A 530 -13.17 5.71 -11.42
N ALA A 531 -11.94 6.20 -11.61
CA ALA A 531 -10.75 5.38 -11.82
C ALA A 531 -10.47 4.46 -10.62
N VAL A 532 -10.58 5.00 -9.39
CA VAL A 532 -10.41 4.22 -8.16
C VAL A 532 -11.57 3.24 -7.98
N LEU A 533 -12.82 3.63 -8.23
CA LEU A 533 -13.99 2.75 -8.15
C LEU A 533 -13.92 1.60 -9.14
N ARG A 534 -13.51 1.88 -10.39
CA ARG A 534 -13.35 0.88 -11.44
C ARG A 534 -12.34 -0.19 -11.05
N GLN A 535 -11.25 0.17 -10.38
CA GLN A 535 -10.28 -0.79 -9.83
C GLN A 535 -10.75 -1.42 -8.51
N GLN A 536 -11.54 -0.72 -7.68
CA GLN A 536 -12.07 -1.22 -6.40
C GLN A 536 -13.25 -2.17 -6.51
N GLU A 537 -14.02 -2.16 -7.61
CA GLU A 537 -15.05 -3.19 -7.91
C GLU A 537 -14.45 -4.61 -7.92
N PHE A 538 -13.12 -4.72 -7.86
CA PHE A 538 -12.34 -5.94 -7.78
C PHE A 538 -11.84 -6.36 -6.41
N CYS A 539 -11.70 -5.42 -5.48
CA CYS A 539 -10.93 -5.63 -4.26
C CYS A 539 -11.41 -4.71 -3.12
N THR A 540 -12.45 -5.14 -2.41
CA THR A 540 -12.53 -5.13 -0.91
C THR A 540 -13.14 -3.95 -0.15
N SER A 541 -13.47 -4.31 1.11
CA SER A 541 -14.08 -3.63 2.27
C SER A 541 -13.54 -2.26 2.72
N ARG A 542 -12.98 -1.42 1.84
CA ARG A 542 -12.41 -0.10 2.20
C ARG A 542 -13.31 1.11 1.93
N PHE A 543 -14.46 0.93 1.28
CA PHE A 543 -15.51 1.94 1.32
C PHE A 543 -16.27 1.77 2.63
N HIS A 544 -16.04 2.66 3.59
CA HIS A 544 -16.96 2.85 4.71
C HIS A 544 -17.67 4.17 4.49
N LEU A 545 -18.99 4.10 4.33
CA LEU A 545 -19.83 5.30 4.33
C LEU A 545 -19.64 6.03 5.66
N ARG A 546 -19.38 7.34 5.58
CA ARG A 546 -19.27 8.21 6.76
C ARG A 546 -20.64 8.29 7.42
N ASN A 547 -20.66 8.47 8.74
CA ASN A 547 -21.93 8.63 9.45
C ASN A 547 -22.76 9.84 8.96
N SER A 548 -22.14 10.80 8.27
CA SER A 548 -22.79 11.97 7.65
C SER A 548 -23.34 11.74 6.24
N ASP A 549 -23.03 10.62 5.59
CA ASP A 549 -23.49 10.36 4.21
C ASP A 549 -24.98 10.02 4.20
N ASP A 550 -25.68 10.28 3.10
CA ASP A 550 -27.11 9.97 2.96
C ASP A 550 -27.39 8.46 2.89
N PHE A 551 -26.33 7.62 2.84
CA PHE A 551 -26.42 6.17 2.71
C PHE A 551 -25.84 5.45 3.94
N GLU A 552 -26.33 4.24 4.20
CA GLU A 552 -25.86 3.35 5.26
C GLU A 552 -25.59 1.94 4.72
N GLU A 553 -24.49 1.33 5.20
CA GLU A 553 -24.21 -0.09 5.03
C GLU A 553 -25.14 -0.92 5.92
N VAL A 554 -25.86 -1.87 5.32
CA VAL A 554 -26.87 -2.69 6.00
C VAL A 554 -26.72 -4.17 5.63
N VAL A 555 -27.25 -5.04 6.49
CA VAL A 555 -27.41 -6.45 6.17
C VAL A 555 -28.78 -6.65 5.54
N LEU A 556 -28.81 -7.12 4.30
CA LEU A 556 -30.03 -7.31 3.53
C LEU A 556 -30.44 -8.78 3.54
N VAL A 557 -31.72 -9.03 3.77
CA VAL A 557 -32.31 -10.36 3.83
C VAL A 557 -33.58 -10.43 3.01
N VAL A 558 -33.71 -11.44 2.16
CA VAL A 558 -34.95 -11.74 1.44
C VAL A 558 -35.67 -12.90 2.11
N THR A 559 -36.95 -12.71 2.44
CA THR A 559 -37.78 -13.67 3.20
C THR A 559 -39.17 -13.82 2.57
N GLU A 560 -39.92 -14.87 2.94
CA GLU A 560 -41.29 -15.08 2.44
C GLU A 560 -42.33 -14.13 3.04
N PHE A 561 -42.14 -13.67 4.27
CA PHE A 561 -43.18 -12.93 5.00
C PHE A 561 -42.58 -11.87 5.92
N ASP A 562 -43.32 -10.79 6.14
CA ASP A 562 -43.00 -9.66 7.02
C ASP A 562 -42.59 -10.08 8.45
N MET A 563 -41.32 -9.90 8.85
CA MET A 563 -40.76 -10.29 10.16
C MET A 563 -41.38 -9.59 11.37
N GLU A 564 -42.19 -8.53 11.23
CA GLU A 564 -42.79 -7.81 12.36
C GLU A 564 -44.27 -8.15 12.61
N ARG A 565 -45.01 -8.67 11.61
CA ARG A 565 -46.46 -8.93 11.74
C ARG A 565 -46.87 -10.40 11.63
N SER A 566 -47.87 -10.77 12.44
CA SER A 566 -48.72 -11.94 12.26
C SER A 566 -50.07 -11.51 11.70
N GLY A 567 -50.26 -11.51 10.38
CA GLY A 567 -51.60 -11.29 9.81
C GLY A 567 -51.64 -10.77 8.38
N SER A 568 -52.11 -11.66 7.49
CA SER A 568 -53.02 -11.41 6.35
C SER A 568 -52.66 -10.49 5.17
N PHE A 569 -51.67 -9.59 5.23
CA PHE A 569 -51.48 -8.63 4.11
C PHE A 569 -50.50 -9.06 3.01
N TYR A 570 -49.60 -10.01 3.28
CA TYR A 570 -48.66 -10.55 2.29
C TYR A 570 -48.96 -12.02 2.07
N GLN A 571 -50.10 -12.35 1.46
CA GLN A 571 -50.37 -13.75 1.17
C GLN A 571 -49.50 -14.31 0.04
N ASP A 572 -48.82 -13.48 -0.79
CA ASP A 572 -48.18 -14.02 -2.00
C ASP A 572 -46.83 -13.40 -2.45
N GLY A 573 -46.15 -12.53 -1.68
CA GLY A 573 -44.93 -11.82 -2.14
C GLY A 573 -43.71 -11.90 -1.21
N LYS A 574 -42.49 -12.01 -1.78
CA LYS A 574 -41.21 -12.03 -1.03
C LYS A 574 -40.83 -10.62 -0.52
N CYS A 575 -40.43 -10.53 0.74
CA CYS A 575 -40.09 -9.28 1.43
C CYS A 575 -38.57 -9.04 1.47
N LEU A 576 -38.14 -7.78 1.26
CA LEU A 576 -36.76 -7.35 1.43
C LEU A 576 -36.60 -6.60 2.76
N TRP A 577 -35.65 -7.04 3.58
CA TRP A 577 -35.37 -6.49 4.90
C TRP A 577 -33.95 -5.97 4.99
N ALA A 578 -33.76 -4.86 5.69
CA ALA A 578 -32.47 -4.24 5.98
C ALA A 578 -32.24 -4.14 7.49
N PHE A 579 -31.14 -4.70 7.99
CA PHE A 579 -30.68 -4.46 9.35
C PHE A 579 -29.69 -3.30 9.37
N SER A 580 -30.07 -2.20 10.02
CA SER A 580 -29.16 -1.10 10.34
C SER A 580 -28.31 -1.51 11.53
N MET A 581 -27.00 -1.56 11.31
CA MET A 581 -26.02 -1.82 12.37
C MET A 581 -25.85 -0.61 13.29
N GLN A 582 -26.10 0.62 12.79
CA GLN A 582 -26.04 1.84 13.59
C GLN A 582 -27.21 1.92 14.57
N GLN A 583 -28.42 1.63 14.09
CA GLN A 583 -29.65 1.67 14.89
C GLN A 583 -29.94 0.35 15.60
N SER A 584 -29.17 -0.71 15.29
CA SER A 584 -29.36 -2.09 15.79
C SER A 584 -30.80 -2.58 15.61
N ARG A 585 -31.39 -2.30 14.44
CA ARG A 585 -32.80 -2.51 14.15
C ARG A 585 -33.04 -2.95 12.71
N TRP A 586 -34.08 -3.75 12.52
CA TRP A 586 -34.58 -4.19 11.22
C TRP A 586 -35.57 -3.17 10.63
N TYR A 587 -35.50 -2.98 9.31
CA TYR A 587 -36.38 -2.16 8.49
C TYR A 587 -36.87 -2.97 7.30
N THR A 588 -38.09 -2.70 6.86
CA THR A 588 -38.65 -3.29 5.64
C THR A 588 -38.45 -2.34 4.46
N LEU A 589 -37.94 -2.86 3.36
CA LEU A 589 -37.79 -2.17 2.08
C LEU A 589 -38.90 -2.61 1.12
N ALA A 590 -38.93 -2.04 -0.08
CA ALA A 590 -39.94 -2.38 -1.07
C ALA A 590 -39.93 -3.90 -1.38
N PRO A 591 -41.08 -4.58 -1.27
CA PRO A 591 -41.17 -6.01 -1.54
C PRO A 591 -41.04 -6.30 -3.02
N ILE A 592 -40.66 -7.53 -3.36
CA ILE A 592 -40.62 -7.98 -4.75
C ILE A 592 -42.05 -7.92 -5.32
N PRO A 593 -42.27 -7.32 -6.51
CA PRO A 593 -43.59 -7.23 -7.11
C PRO A 593 -44.21 -8.62 -7.29
N LEU A 594 -45.47 -8.76 -6.87
CA LEU A 594 -46.18 -10.05 -6.87
C LEU A 594 -46.18 -10.75 -8.24
N LYS A 595 -46.33 -9.97 -9.32
CA LYS A 595 -46.34 -10.49 -10.70
C LYS A 595 -45.01 -11.11 -11.12
N GLU A 596 -43.92 -10.70 -10.49
CA GLU A 596 -42.55 -11.15 -10.77
C GLU A 596 -41.99 -11.94 -9.57
N ASN A 597 -42.86 -12.64 -8.82
CA ASN A 597 -42.44 -13.46 -7.68
C ASN A 597 -41.57 -14.63 -8.17
N PRO A 598 -40.30 -14.76 -7.72
CA PRO A 598 -39.40 -15.83 -8.16
C PRO A 598 -39.76 -17.22 -7.62
N GLY A 599 -40.56 -17.34 -6.57
CA GLY A 599 -40.67 -18.60 -5.81
C GLY A 599 -39.42 -18.81 -4.96
N ASN A 600 -38.99 -20.06 -4.75
CA ASN A 600 -37.75 -20.37 -4.04
C ASN A 600 -36.56 -20.55 -4.98
N ASP A 601 -35.37 -20.78 -4.40
CA ASP A 601 -34.13 -21.12 -5.13
C ASP A 601 -33.71 -20.13 -6.24
N PHE A 602 -34.03 -18.85 -6.07
CA PHE A 602 -33.46 -17.77 -6.88
C PHE A 602 -32.07 -17.36 -6.35
N ALA A 603 -31.30 -16.65 -7.17
CA ALA A 603 -30.02 -16.09 -6.76
C ALA A 603 -30.09 -14.57 -6.72
N VAL A 604 -29.32 -13.98 -5.80
CA VAL A 604 -29.20 -12.53 -5.62
C VAL A 604 -27.73 -12.14 -5.55
N VAL A 605 -27.38 -11.02 -6.18
CA VAL A 605 -26.06 -10.40 -6.07
C VAL A 605 -26.21 -8.89 -5.89
N SER A 606 -25.32 -8.30 -5.10
CA SER A 606 -25.18 -6.85 -5.00
C SER A 606 -24.17 -6.34 -6.03
N PHE A 607 -24.50 -5.25 -6.73
CA PHE A 607 -23.55 -4.51 -7.55
C PHE A 607 -23.70 -3.01 -7.28
N ARG A 608 -22.59 -2.36 -6.88
CA ARG A 608 -22.59 -1.01 -6.30
C ARG A 608 -23.58 -0.93 -5.14
N ASN A 609 -24.62 -0.10 -5.25
CA ASN A 609 -25.64 0.06 -4.22
C ASN A 609 -26.88 -0.80 -4.48
N ASP A 610 -27.02 -1.37 -5.68
CA ASP A 610 -28.25 -2.00 -6.14
C ASP A 610 -28.19 -3.53 -6.02
N LEU A 611 -29.37 -4.16 -5.97
CA LEU A 611 -29.48 -5.62 -5.95
C LEU A 611 -29.98 -6.13 -7.28
N TYR A 612 -29.49 -7.31 -7.65
CA TYR A 612 -29.91 -8.00 -8.85
C TYR A 612 -30.33 -9.42 -8.50
N LEU A 613 -31.52 -9.80 -8.95
CA LEU A 613 -32.14 -11.09 -8.67
C LEU A 613 -32.47 -11.79 -9.98
N SER A 614 -32.15 -13.07 -10.09
CA SER A 614 -32.50 -13.87 -11.25
C SER A 614 -32.95 -15.28 -10.88
N GLY A 615 -33.75 -15.89 -11.76
CA GLY A 615 -34.20 -17.27 -11.65
C GLY A 615 -35.26 -17.49 -10.56
N GLY A 616 -35.34 -18.73 -10.08
CA GLY A 616 -36.31 -19.20 -9.10
C GLY A 616 -37.29 -20.24 -9.65
N GLU A 617 -38.00 -20.93 -8.75
CA GLU A 617 -38.93 -22.04 -9.06
C GLU A 617 -39.98 -21.67 -10.10
N ASN A 618 -40.43 -20.42 -10.10
CA ASN A 618 -41.41 -19.92 -11.07
C ASN A 618 -40.82 -19.74 -12.48
N GLY A 619 -39.52 -20.02 -12.64
CA GLY A 619 -38.82 -20.06 -13.92
C GLY A 619 -38.63 -18.70 -14.56
N LEU A 620 -38.40 -17.67 -13.74
CA LEU A 620 -38.11 -16.32 -14.21
C LEU A 620 -36.88 -16.32 -15.12
N LYS A 621 -37.04 -15.80 -16.34
CA LYS A 621 -35.95 -15.64 -17.31
C LYS A 621 -35.34 -14.26 -17.31
N HIS A 622 -36.10 -13.26 -16.89
CA HIS A 622 -35.60 -11.89 -16.77
C HIS A 622 -34.89 -11.73 -15.42
N MET A 623 -34.09 -10.67 -15.31
CA MET A 623 -33.47 -10.26 -14.05
C MET A 623 -34.23 -9.07 -13.48
N LEU A 624 -34.40 -9.04 -12.16
CA LEU A 624 -34.96 -7.92 -11.43
C LEU A 624 -33.82 -7.12 -10.81
N LYS A 625 -33.93 -5.80 -10.84
CA LYS A 625 -33.03 -4.85 -10.19
C LYS A 625 -33.79 -4.15 -9.07
N TYR A 626 -33.27 -4.16 -7.86
CA TYR A 626 -33.69 -3.25 -6.80
C TYR A 626 -32.86 -1.98 -6.87
N ASP A 627 -33.51 -0.86 -7.11
CA ASP A 627 -32.91 0.48 -7.11
C ASP A 627 -32.90 1.01 -5.68
N SER A 628 -31.69 1.12 -5.13
CA SER A 628 -31.45 1.52 -3.74
C SER A 628 -31.71 3.01 -3.46
N GLU A 629 -31.69 3.86 -4.49
CA GLU A 629 -31.97 5.28 -4.38
C GLU A 629 -33.46 5.56 -4.37
N ARG A 630 -34.22 4.76 -5.14
CA ARG A 630 -35.67 4.90 -5.27
C ARG A 630 -36.46 3.99 -4.34
N ASN A 631 -35.82 2.95 -3.79
CA ASN A 631 -36.46 1.89 -3.02
C ASN A 631 -37.58 1.22 -3.85
N GLU A 632 -37.21 0.77 -5.06
CA GLU A 632 -38.15 0.19 -6.02
C GLU A 632 -37.51 -0.99 -6.77
N TRP A 633 -38.33 -1.97 -7.14
CA TRP A 633 -37.92 -3.06 -8.03
C TRP A 633 -38.30 -2.75 -9.47
N ALA A 634 -37.34 -2.91 -10.37
CA ALA A 634 -37.51 -2.77 -11.81
C ALA A 634 -37.05 -4.03 -12.54
N LYS A 635 -37.68 -4.31 -13.68
CA LYS A 635 -37.25 -5.39 -14.57
C LYS A 635 -36.10 -4.92 -15.44
N CYS A 636 -35.02 -5.70 -15.50
CA CYS A 636 -33.93 -5.48 -16.44
C CYS A 636 -34.39 -5.81 -17.87
N ASP A 637 -33.87 -5.05 -18.83
CA ASP A 637 -34.09 -5.31 -20.25
C ASP A 637 -33.47 -6.66 -20.66
N ASN A 638 -34.11 -7.34 -21.61
CA ASN A 638 -33.72 -8.67 -22.10
C ASN A 638 -33.81 -9.79 -21.04
N GLN A 639 -33.59 -11.03 -21.47
CA GLN A 639 -33.76 -12.22 -20.63
C GLN A 639 -32.67 -13.25 -20.89
N MET A 640 -32.39 -14.05 -19.86
CA MET A 640 -31.58 -15.26 -19.97
C MET A 640 -32.18 -16.24 -20.98
N LYS A 641 -31.33 -17.04 -21.62
CA LYS A 641 -31.79 -18.09 -22.54
C LYS A 641 -32.68 -19.12 -21.83
N LYS A 642 -32.27 -19.53 -20.64
CA LYS A 642 -32.97 -20.52 -19.80
C LYS A 642 -33.25 -19.93 -18.43
N GLY A 643 -34.47 -20.14 -17.93
CA GLY A 643 -34.77 -19.94 -16.52
C GLY A 643 -34.09 -21.04 -15.70
N ARG A 644 -33.68 -20.74 -14.48
CA ARG A 644 -32.84 -21.60 -13.67
C ARG A 644 -33.14 -21.44 -12.17
N ILE A 645 -32.89 -22.50 -11.41
CA ILE A 645 -32.95 -22.54 -9.94
C ILE A 645 -31.61 -23.00 -9.37
N SER A 646 -31.30 -22.60 -8.14
CA SER A 646 -30.07 -22.98 -7.43
C SER A 646 -28.80 -22.71 -8.23
N HIS A 647 -28.83 -21.70 -9.10
CA HIS A 647 -27.69 -21.23 -9.88
C HIS A 647 -26.88 -20.22 -9.07
N MET A 648 -25.68 -19.93 -9.54
CA MET A 648 -24.78 -18.99 -8.89
C MET A 648 -24.76 -17.67 -9.66
N MET A 649 -24.61 -16.58 -8.93
CA MET A 649 -24.40 -15.24 -9.49
C MET A 649 -23.08 -14.65 -8.98
N ALA A 650 -22.42 -13.86 -9.82
CA ALA A 650 -21.26 -13.07 -9.45
C ALA A 650 -21.28 -11.75 -10.22
N ALA A 651 -21.01 -10.64 -9.52
CA ALA A 651 -20.82 -9.34 -10.14
C ALA A 651 -19.32 -9.09 -10.26
N VAL A 652 -18.84 -8.89 -11.48
CA VAL A 652 -17.42 -8.66 -11.78
C VAL A 652 -17.38 -7.56 -12.83
N ARG A 653 -16.82 -6.40 -12.46
CA ARG A 653 -16.96 -5.14 -13.22
C ARG A 653 -18.46 -4.79 -13.41
N GLU A 654 -18.79 -4.03 -14.46
CA GLU A 654 -20.18 -3.68 -14.83
C GLU A 654 -20.97 -4.83 -15.50
N CYS A 655 -20.64 -6.07 -15.13
CA CYS A 655 -21.26 -7.29 -15.65
C CYS A 655 -21.71 -8.21 -14.51
N ILE A 656 -22.87 -8.84 -14.70
CA ILE A 656 -23.40 -9.88 -13.81
C ILE A 656 -23.34 -11.20 -14.53
N TYR A 657 -22.62 -12.16 -13.95
CA TYR A 657 -22.48 -13.50 -14.48
C TYR A 657 -23.40 -14.46 -13.75
N VAL A 658 -23.95 -15.39 -14.50
CA VAL A 658 -24.87 -16.44 -14.07
C VAL A 658 -24.29 -17.78 -14.48
N PHE A 659 -24.13 -18.69 -13.51
CA PHE A 659 -23.47 -19.97 -13.69
C PHE A 659 -24.37 -21.12 -13.27
N GLY A 660 -24.42 -22.16 -14.10
CA GLY A 660 -24.96 -23.46 -13.70
C GLY A 660 -26.40 -23.44 -13.21
N GLY A 661 -26.71 -24.26 -12.21
CA GLY A 661 -28.05 -24.43 -11.64
C GLY A 661 -28.86 -25.52 -12.33
N MET A 662 -30.16 -25.58 -12.05
CA MET A 662 -31.06 -26.57 -12.65
C MET A 662 -32.19 -25.93 -13.44
N ASN A 663 -32.74 -26.68 -14.39
CA ASN A 663 -33.95 -26.28 -15.10
C ASN A 663 -35.18 -26.41 -14.17
N PRO A 664 -35.97 -25.33 -13.96
CA PRO A 664 -37.15 -25.37 -13.09
C PRO A 664 -38.29 -26.26 -13.62
N LYS A 665 -38.30 -26.61 -14.92
CA LYS A 665 -39.46 -27.23 -15.59
C LYS A 665 -39.40 -28.76 -15.75
N THR A 666 -38.35 -29.45 -15.31
CA THR A 666 -38.17 -30.89 -15.56
C THR A 666 -37.86 -31.66 -14.28
N ARG A 667 -38.82 -32.44 -13.78
CA ARG A 667 -38.59 -33.35 -12.64
C ARG A 667 -38.01 -34.72 -13.05
N ARG A 668 -37.71 -34.97 -14.34
CA ARG A 668 -37.45 -36.35 -14.82
C ARG A 668 -36.23 -36.63 -15.72
N GLU A 669 -35.55 -35.69 -16.38
CA GLU A 669 -34.36 -36.03 -17.19
C GLU A 669 -33.32 -34.90 -17.21
N SER A 670 -32.04 -35.24 -17.02
CA SER A 670 -30.81 -34.40 -17.07
C SER A 670 -31.03 -32.88 -16.87
N ASN A 671 -31.02 -32.48 -15.60
CA ASN A 671 -31.53 -31.20 -15.12
C ASN A 671 -30.49 -30.11 -14.88
N VAL A 672 -29.20 -30.43 -14.80
CA VAL A 672 -28.14 -29.49 -14.42
C VAL A 672 -27.64 -28.74 -15.65
N ILE A 673 -27.67 -27.42 -15.57
CA ILE A 673 -27.30 -26.52 -16.65
C ILE A 673 -25.79 -26.29 -16.60
N SER A 674 -25.10 -26.35 -17.75
CA SER A 674 -23.67 -26.03 -17.85
C SER A 674 -23.41 -24.56 -18.21
N SER A 675 -24.38 -23.89 -18.86
CA SER A 675 -24.17 -22.58 -19.48
C SER A 675 -23.71 -21.49 -18.50
N VAL A 676 -22.79 -20.67 -18.97
CA VAL A 676 -22.40 -19.39 -18.37
C VAL A 676 -22.99 -18.26 -19.20
N GLU A 677 -23.81 -17.42 -18.56
CA GLU A 677 -24.43 -16.25 -19.19
C GLU A 677 -23.98 -14.97 -18.47
N GLU A 678 -23.75 -13.90 -19.22
CA GLU A 678 -23.36 -12.57 -18.72
C GLU A 678 -24.42 -11.55 -19.08
N TYR A 679 -24.84 -10.74 -18.11
CA TYR A 679 -25.58 -9.52 -18.33
C TYR A 679 -24.66 -8.30 -18.22
N SER A 680 -24.50 -7.57 -19.33
CA SER A 680 -23.84 -6.27 -19.30
C SER A 680 -24.81 -5.21 -18.79
N ILE A 681 -24.48 -4.55 -17.68
CA ILE A 681 -25.32 -3.51 -17.08
C ILE A 681 -25.41 -2.27 -17.99
N PRO A 682 -24.29 -1.72 -18.51
CA PRO A 682 -24.34 -0.55 -19.41
C PRO A 682 -24.98 -0.91 -20.76
N GLY A 683 -24.64 -2.08 -21.29
CA GLY A 683 -25.16 -2.57 -22.57
C GLY A 683 -26.57 -3.14 -22.51
N ARG A 684 -27.13 -3.30 -21.30
CA ARG A 684 -28.47 -3.83 -21.00
C ARG A 684 -28.81 -5.11 -21.76
N ARG A 685 -27.84 -6.01 -21.91
CA ARG A 685 -27.96 -7.19 -22.77
C ARG A 685 -27.33 -8.43 -22.18
N TRP A 686 -27.93 -9.57 -22.48
CA TRP A 686 -27.40 -10.89 -22.16
C TRP A 686 -26.47 -11.41 -23.26
N ARG A 687 -25.41 -12.09 -22.86
CA ARG A 687 -24.46 -12.79 -23.73
C ARG A 687 -24.18 -14.18 -23.16
N VAL A 688 -24.00 -15.16 -24.04
CA VAL A 688 -23.50 -16.47 -23.63
C VAL A 688 -21.99 -16.42 -23.66
N MET A 689 -21.36 -16.82 -22.56
CA MET A 689 -19.92 -16.69 -22.37
C MET A 689 -19.19 -18.03 -22.42
N GLY A 690 -19.90 -19.15 -22.31
CA GLY A 690 -19.31 -20.48 -22.37
C GLY A 690 -20.11 -21.47 -21.54
N GLU A 691 -19.45 -22.54 -21.13
CA GLU A 691 -20.04 -23.59 -20.30
C GLU A 691 -19.06 -23.97 -19.17
N LEU A 692 -19.62 -24.36 -18.02
CA LEU A 692 -18.87 -24.97 -16.93
C LEU A 692 -18.31 -26.32 -17.39
N THR A 693 -17.05 -26.59 -17.04
CA THR A 693 -16.39 -27.87 -17.33
C THR A 693 -17.12 -29.03 -16.67
N THR A 694 -17.64 -28.79 -15.47
CA THR A 694 -18.44 -29.72 -14.69
C THR A 694 -19.75 -29.02 -14.30
N PRO A 695 -20.89 -29.39 -14.91
CA PRO A 695 -22.18 -28.79 -14.59
C PRO A 695 -22.55 -29.05 -13.13
N VAL A 696 -22.85 -27.98 -12.39
CA VAL A 696 -23.20 -28.04 -10.97
C VAL A 696 -24.38 -27.11 -10.66
N HIS A 697 -25.14 -27.47 -9.63
CA HIS A 697 -26.09 -26.58 -8.96
C HIS A 697 -25.78 -26.49 -7.48
N SER A 698 -26.35 -25.49 -6.80
CA SER A 698 -26.16 -25.26 -5.36
C SER A 698 -24.67 -25.14 -4.98
N ALA A 699 -23.84 -24.61 -5.88
CA ALA A 699 -22.42 -24.36 -5.63
C ALA A 699 -22.21 -22.95 -5.05
N SER A 700 -20.99 -22.68 -4.58
CA SER A 700 -20.59 -21.35 -4.11
C SER A 700 -19.62 -20.68 -5.09
N THR A 701 -19.70 -19.36 -5.19
CA THR A 701 -18.80 -18.55 -6.03
C THR A 701 -17.84 -17.71 -5.19
N ALA A 702 -16.55 -17.78 -5.52
CA ALA A 702 -15.53 -16.86 -5.03
C ALA A 702 -15.05 -15.97 -6.18
N ILE A 703 -14.74 -14.71 -5.90
CA ILE A 703 -14.20 -13.80 -6.91
C ILE A 703 -12.80 -13.42 -6.45
N GLN A 704 -11.78 -13.57 -7.30
CA GLN A 704 -10.45 -13.05 -6.99
C GLN A 704 -9.85 -12.51 -8.27
N GLY A 705 -9.81 -11.19 -8.40
CA GLY A 705 -9.47 -10.62 -9.68
C GLY A 705 -10.53 -10.96 -10.75
N GLU A 706 -10.09 -11.15 -12.00
CA GLU A 706 -10.93 -11.44 -13.19
C GLU A 706 -11.34 -12.90 -13.31
N LYS A 707 -11.15 -13.62 -12.22
CA LYS A 707 -11.38 -15.04 -12.10
C LYS A 707 -12.49 -15.28 -11.10
N ILE A 708 -13.50 -16.01 -11.56
CA ILE A 708 -14.63 -16.45 -10.75
C ILE A 708 -14.44 -17.94 -10.50
N TYR A 709 -14.29 -18.32 -9.24
CA TYR A 709 -14.11 -19.70 -8.85
C TYR A 709 -15.44 -20.28 -8.41
N ILE A 710 -15.82 -21.42 -8.98
CA ILE A 710 -16.98 -22.20 -8.63
C ILE A 710 -16.49 -23.38 -7.79
N MET A 711 -16.99 -23.48 -6.57
CA MET A 711 -16.55 -24.46 -5.58
C MET A 711 -17.74 -25.25 -5.06
N GLY A 712 -17.61 -26.58 -5.07
CA GLY A 712 -18.64 -27.47 -4.54
C GLY A 712 -19.85 -27.58 -5.46
N GLY A 713 -21.01 -27.78 -4.85
CA GLY A 713 -22.27 -28.02 -5.54
C GLY A 713 -22.57 -29.49 -5.75
N ILE A 714 -23.70 -29.73 -6.39
CA ILE A 714 -24.27 -31.05 -6.62
C ILE A 714 -24.28 -31.32 -8.13
N LEU A 715 -23.81 -32.51 -8.49
CA LEU A 715 -23.73 -33.02 -9.86
C LEU A 715 -25.07 -33.59 -10.33
N GLN A 716 -25.12 -33.94 -11.61
CA GLN A 716 -26.31 -34.49 -12.26
C GLN A 716 -26.83 -35.79 -11.61
N ASP A 717 -25.93 -36.59 -11.04
CA ASP A 717 -26.22 -37.85 -10.36
C ASP A 717 -26.52 -37.68 -8.85
N GLY A 718 -26.53 -36.44 -8.36
CA GLY A 718 -26.75 -36.11 -6.96
C GLY A 718 -25.50 -36.19 -6.07
N THR A 719 -24.34 -36.57 -6.62
CA THR A 719 -23.08 -36.58 -5.88
C THR A 719 -22.50 -35.17 -5.72
N LEU A 720 -21.61 -35.01 -4.74
CA LEU A 720 -20.96 -33.71 -4.49
C LEU A 720 -19.79 -33.50 -5.45
N CYS A 721 -19.69 -32.29 -6.00
CA CYS A 721 -18.55 -31.91 -6.80
C CYS A 721 -17.39 -31.49 -5.90
N ASP A 722 -16.23 -32.13 -6.05
CA ASP A 722 -14.98 -31.76 -5.39
C ASP A 722 -14.09 -30.85 -6.26
N ALA A 723 -14.39 -30.76 -7.56
CA ALA A 723 -13.63 -29.93 -8.49
C ALA A 723 -13.81 -28.43 -8.19
N VAL A 724 -12.69 -27.72 -8.13
CA VAL A 724 -12.66 -26.25 -8.12
C VAL A 724 -12.52 -25.79 -9.57
N GLN A 725 -13.55 -25.16 -10.09
CA GLN A 725 -13.59 -24.64 -11.45
C GLN A 725 -13.30 -23.12 -11.41
N MET A 726 -12.58 -22.60 -12.38
CA MET A 726 -12.29 -21.17 -12.52
C MET A 726 -12.76 -20.72 -13.90
N PHE A 727 -13.61 -19.70 -13.92
CA PHE A 727 -14.03 -18.99 -15.10
C PHE A 727 -13.24 -17.68 -15.22
N ASP A 728 -12.45 -17.57 -16.29
CA ASP A 728 -11.70 -16.37 -16.63
C ASP A 728 -12.58 -15.43 -17.46
N THR A 729 -12.89 -14.26 -16.91
CA THR A 729 -13.75 -13.27 -17.58
C THR A 729 -13.11 -12.60 -18.80
N ARG A 730 -11.76 -12.57 -18.92
CA ARG A 730 -11.04 -12.07 -20.11
C ARG A 730 -11.10 -13.08 -21.23
N HIS A 731 -10.67 -14.31 -20.93
CA HIS A 731 -10.51 -15.37 -21.92
C HIS A 731 -11.81 -16.12 -22.22
N ARG A 732 -12.84 -15.93 -21.39
CA ARG A 732 -14.17 -16.56 -21.51
C ARG A 732 -14.08 -18.09 -21.51
N GLU A 733 -13.20 -18.61 -20.68
CA GLU A 733 -12.94 -20.04 -20.56
C GLU A 733 -13.18 -20.49 -19.12
N CYS A 734 -13.73 -21.69 -18.98
CA CYS A 734 -13.84 -22.38 -17.70
C CYS A 734 -12.83 -23.53 -17.66
N LYS A 735 -12.04 -23.61 -16.59
CA LYS A 735 -11.04 -24.67 -16.38
C LYS A 735 -11.13 -25.22 -14.96
N ILE A 736 -10.84 -26.51 -14.79
CA ILE A 736 -10.63 -27.09 -13.47
C ILE A 736 -9.21 -26.71 -13.02
N VAL A 737 -9.12 -26.09 -11.85
CA VAL A 737 -7.87 -25.50 -11.32
C VAL A 737 -7.40 -26.15 -10.01
N GLY A 738 -8.24 -27.00 -9.41
CA GLY A 738 -7.90 -27.73 -8.20
C GLY A 738 -9.04 -28.59 -7.70
N GLN A 739 -8.90 -29.11 -6.49
CA GLN A 739 -9.90 -29.90 -5.78
C GLN A 739 -10.10 -29.37 -4.36
N LEU A 740 -11.32 -29.52 -3.83
CA LEU A 740 -11.63 -29.23 -2.44
C LEU A 740 -10.94 -30.24 -1.52
N PRO A 741 -10.42 -29.83 -0.35
CA PRO A 741 -9.83 -30.74 0.62
C PRO A 741 -10.80 -31.82 1.11
N SER A 742 -10.27 -33.03 1.35
CA SER A 742 -11.02 -34.14 1.96
C SER A 742 -11.53 -33.75 3.35
N GLY A 743 -12.86 -33.64 3.50
CA GLY A 743 -13.53 -33.21 4.73
C GLY A 743 -14.26 -31.86 4.62
N LEU A 744 -14.07 -31.10 3.54
CA LEU A 744 -14.82 -29.88 3.27
C LEU A 744 -16.21 -30.24 2.71
N SER A 745 -17.10 -30.73 3.58
CA SER A 745 -18.47 -31.06 3.20
C SER A 745 -19.26 -29.79 2.86
N GLN A 746 -19.67 -29.66 1.60
CA GLN A 746 -20.48 -28.58 1.01
C GLN A 746 -20.06 -27.15 1.46
N PRO A 747 -19.32 -26.37 0.64
CA PRO A 747 -19.12 -24.95 0.93
C PRO A 747 -20.47 -24.22 0.85
N LEU A 748 -21.01 -23.85 2.02
CA LEU A 748 -22.35 -23.27 2.16
C LEU A 748 -22.42 -21.82 1.69
N GLN A 749 -21.36 -21.05 1.90
CA GLN A 749 -21.30 -19.65 1.52
C GLN A 749 -19.84 -19.18 1.50
N VAL A 750 -19.52 -18.35 0.51
CA VAL A 750 -18.20 -17.74 0.33
C VAL A 750 -18.37 -16.23 0.44
N THR A 751 -17.50 -15.59 1.22
CA THR A 751 -17.47 -14.13 1.32
C THR A 751 -16.05 -13.58 1.31
N HIS A 752 -15.95 -12.28 1.06
CA HIS A 752 -14.70 -11.56 1.15
C HIS A 752 -14.56 -10.92 2.54
N LEU A 753 -13.48 -11.25 3.25
CA LEU A 753 -13.15 -10.65 4.54
C LEU A 753 -11.73 -10.09 4.49
N ASN A 754 -11.55 -8.77 4.60
CA ASN A 754 -10.24 -8.11 4.67
C ASN A 754 -9.27 -8.56 3.56
N ARG A 755 -9.71 -8.58 2.30
CA ARG A 755 -8.94 -9.05 1.11
C ARG A 755 -8.68 -10.55 1.02
N LYS A 756 -9.36 -11.35 1.83
CA LYS A 756 -9.27 -12.81 1.80
C LYS A 756 -10.61 -13.40 1.43
N VAL A 757 -10.60 -14.39 0.55
CA VAL A 757 -11.77 -15.24 0.33
C VAL A 757 -11.89 -16.18 1.53
N VAL A 758 -13.00 -16.07 2.25
CA VAL A 758 -13.30 -16.89 3.42
C VAL A 758 -14.49 -17.78 3.09
N ILE A 759 -14.32 -19.06 3.40
CA ILE A 759 -15.29 -20.12 3.18
C ILE A 759 -15.72 -20.62 4.56
N VAL A 760 -17.02 -20.73 4.78
CA VAL A 760 -17.56 -21.33 6.01
C VAL A 760 -18.35 -22.58 5.64
N THR A 761 -18.04 -23.68 6.32
CA THR A 761 -18.72 -24.97 6.13
C THR A 761 -19.93 -25.08 7.06
N ALA A 762 -20.81 -26.05 6.77
CA ALA A 762 -21.97 -26.37 7.60
C ALA A 762 -21.60 -26.71 9.05
N ASN A 763 -20.41 -27.26 9.24
CA ASN A 763 -19.90 -27.69 10.54
C ASN A 763 -19.19 -26.54 11.29
N GLY A 764 -19.23 -25.32 10.75
CA GLY A 764 -18.63 -24.13 11.34
C GLY A 764 -17.12 -24.01 11.14
N ASP A 765 -16.51 -24.84 10.32
CA ASP A 765 -15.09 -24.71 9.97
C ASP A 765 -14.91 -23.53 9.00
N VAL A 766 -13.90 -22.70 9.26
CA VAL A 766 -13.61 -21.49 8.49
C VAL A 766 -12.30 -21.68 7.74
N TYR A 767 -12.37 -21.68 6.42
CA TYR A 767 -11.22 -21.80 5.53
C TYR A 767 -10.92 -20.47 4.85
N GLN A 768 -9.64 -20.20 4.64
CA GLN A 768 -9.15 -19.19 3.73
C GLN A 768 -8.80 -19.83 2.39
N PHE A 769 -9.30 -19.25 1.30
CA PHE A 769 -8.91 -19.59 -0.07
C PHE A 769 -7.88 -18.61 -0.60
N LYS A 770 -6.87 -19.13 -1.31
CA LYS A 770 -5.84 -18.35 -2.02
C LYS A 770 -5.49 -18.99 -3.36
N ASP A 771 -5.20 -18.14 -4.34
CA ASP A 771 -4.73 -18.53 -5.67
C ASP A 771 -3.30 -17.99 -5.99
N LYS A 772 -2.23 -18.45 -5.29
CA LYS A 772 -0.81 -18.21 -5.65
C LYS A 772 0.16 -19.15 -4.89
N PRO A 773 1.10 -19.90 -5.54
CA PRO A 773 1.21 -20.26 -6.98
C PRO A 773 0.36 -21.48 -7.37
N LYS A 774 -0.31 -22.11 -6.41
CA LYS A 774 -1.36 -23.12 -6.58
C LYS A 774 -2.54 -22.74 -5.70
N ILE A 775 -3.70 -23.36 -5.93
CA ILE A 775 -4.86 -23.19 -5.07
C ILE A 775 -4.58 -23.82 -3.70
N GLU A 776 -4.77 -23.02 -2.65
CA GLU A 776 -4.60 -23.45 -1.28
C GLU A 776 -5.84 -23.12 -0.44
N PHE A 777 -6.25 -24.10 0.37
CA PHE A 777 -7.29 -23.96 1.38
C PHE A 777 -6.65 -24.12 2.77
N THR A 778 -6.62 -23.04 3.54
CA THR A 778 -6.05 -23.06 4.90
C THR A 778 -7.19 -22.94 5.90
N GLN A 779 -7.38 -23.92 6.78
CA GLN A 779 -8.31 -23.74 7.90
C GLN A 779 -7.74 -22.66 8.83
N ILE A 780 -8.46 -21.55 8.97
CA ILE A 780 -8.03 -20.41 9.77
C ILE A 780 -8.78 -20.33 11.10
N ASN A 781 -9.96 -20.94 11.20
CA ASN A 781 -10.73 -20.93 12.43
C ASN A 781 -11.77 -22.05 12.48
N LYS A 782 -12.38 -22.23 13.66
CA LYS A 782 -13.58 -23.04 13.85
C LYS A 782 -14.55 -22.28 14.74
N LEU A 783 -15.71 -21.97 14.17
CA LEU A 783 -16.80 -21.36 14.92
C LEU A 783 -17.27 -22.40 15.95
N SER A 784 -17.25 -22.07 17.23
CA SER A 784 -17.72 -22.93 18.34
C SER A 784 -19.25 -23.10 18.34
N VAL A 785 -19.87 -23.09 17.17
CA VAL A 785 -21.31 -23.20 16.95
C VAL A 785 -21.63 -24.68 16.82
N SER A 786 -21.45 -25.42 17.92
CA SER A 786 -22.04 -26.75 18.01
C SER A 786 -23.56 -26.58 17.98
N MET A 787 -24.13 -26.82 16.80
CA MET A 787 -25.53 -27.16 16.56
C MET A 787 -26.54 -26.06 16.17
N LEU A 788 -26.20 -25.11 15.31
CA LEU A 788 -27.22 -24.27 14.66
C LEU A 788 -26.98 -24.20 13.15
N PRO A 789 -27.97 -24.54 12.31
CA PRO A 789 -27.88 -24.33 10.87
C PRO A 789 -27.61 -22.86 10.54
N ILE A 790 -26.60 -22.59 9.71
CA ILE A 790 -26.33 -21.26 9.17
C ILE A 790 -27.28 -21.04 8.00
N LEU A 791 -28.13 -20.02 8.08
CA LEU A 791 -29.12 -19.66 7.06
C LEU A 791 -28.62 -18.54 6.15
N GLY A 792 -27.69 -17.72 6.65
CA GLY A 792 -27.14 -16.61 5.89
C GLY A 792 -25.80 -16.16 6.46
N PHE A 793 -24.93 -15.72 5.56
CA PHE A 793 -23.56 -15.36 5.86
C PHE A 793 -23.17 -14.12 5.05
N THR A 794 -22.69 -13.09 5.73
CA THR A 794 -22.16 -11.90 5.07
C THR A 794 -21.09 -11.21 5.91
N GLN A 795 -20.48 -10.16 5.38
CA GLN A 795 -19.48 -9.35 6.07
C GLN A 795 -20.02 -7.95 6.34
N TYR A 796 -19.66 -7.37 7.47
CA TYR A 796 -19.92 -5.98 7.81
C TYR A 796 -18.67 -5.39 8.47
N ARG A 797 -18.07 -4.37 7.83
CA ARG A 797 -16.88 -3.67 8.32
C ARG A 797 -15.74 -4.59 8.79
N GLY A 798 -15.40 -5.59 7.96
CA GLY A 798 -14.31 -6.52 8.25
C GLY A 798 -14.62 -7.54 9.36
N GLN A 799 -15.89 -7.67 9.74
CA GLN A 799 -16.38 -8.65 10.70
C GLN A 799 -17.44 -9.53 10.05
N LEU A 800 -17.51 -10.80 10.47
CA LEU A 800 -18.46 -11.74 9.92
C LEU A 800 -19.81 -11.62 10.62
N ILE A 801 -20.88 -11.66 9.84
CA ILE A 801 -22.25 -11.64 10.31
C ILE A 801 -22.89 -12.97 9.95
N LEU A 802 -23.38 -13.65 10.98
CA LEU A 802 -24.05 -14.94 10.88
C LEU A 802 -25.53 -14.78 11.18
N LEU A 803 -26.37 -15.26 10.28
CA LEU A 803 -27.78 -15.52 10.54
C LEU A 803 -27.92 -17.02 10.76
N SER A 804 -28.22 -17.41 11.99
CA SER A 804 -28.37 -18.81 12.38
C SER A 804 -29.77 -19.14 12.85
N SER A 805 -30.07 -20.43 12.72
CA SER A 805 -31.31 -21.06 13.11
C SER A 805 -31.27 -21.64 14.52
N THR A 806 -32.36 -22.29 14.96
CA THR A 806 -32.37 -23.14 16.16
C THR A 806 -32.42 -24.62 15.77
N LYS A 807 -31.90 -25.51 16.64
CA LYS A 807 -32.05 -26.96 16.46
C LYS A 807 -33.50 -27.39 16.22
N ASP A 808 -34.43 -26.79 16.96
CA ASP A 808 -35.83 -27.19 16.98
C ASP A 808 -36.59 -26.74 15.71
N LYS A 809 -36.06 -25.76 14.97
CA LYS A 809 -36.65 -25.19 13.76
C LYS A 809 -35.56 -24.84 12.75
N PRO A 810 -34.94 -25.84 12.09
CA PRO A 810 -33.73 -25.67 11.30
C PRO A 810 -33.90 -24.68 10.13
N ASP A 811 -35.10 -24.56 9.58
CA ASP A 811 -35.37 -23.72 8.40
C ASP A 811 -35.67 -22.26 8.71
N CYS A 812 -35.50 -21.82 9.96
CA CYS A 812 -36.01 -20.53 10.40
C CYS A 812 -34.98 -19.64 11.09
N PHE A 813 -34.98 -18.35 10.74
CA PHE A 813 -34.13 -17.36 11.39
C PHE A 813 -34.42 -17.26 12.89
N ALA A 814 -33.37 -17.36 13.69
CA ALA A 814 -33.46 -17.29 15.14
C ALA A 814 -32.50 -16.26 15.75
N LYS A 815 -31.28 -16.17 15.24
CA LYS A 815 -30.22 -15.37 15.85
C LYS A 815 -29.32 -14.73 14.81
N MET A 816 -29.04 -13.44 15.00
CA MET A 816 -27.98 -12.72 14.31
C MET A 816 -26.79 -12.55 15.24
N SER A 817 -25.64 -13.03 14.80
CA SER A 817 -24.40 -12.98 15.57
C SER A 817 -23.30 -12.31 14.78
N LYS A 818 -22.50 -11.52 15.48
CA LYS A 818 -21.27 -10.94 14.99
C LYS A 818 -20.12 -11.80 15.44
N VAL A 819 -19.29 -12.23 14.49
CA VAL A 819 -18.10 -13.02 14.78
C VAL A 819 -16.87 -12.17 14.60
N ASN A 820 -16.11 -12.04 15.67
CA ASN A 820 -14.78 -11.46 15.62
C ASN A 820 -13.75 -12.54 15.33
N THR A 821 -13.29 -12.61 14.08
CA THR A 821 -12.29 -13.57 13.61
C THR A 821 -10.86 -13.19 13.99
N SER A 822 -10.62 -11.99 14.55
CA SER A 822 -9.29 -11.57 15.00
C SER A 822 -8.88 -12.18 16.35
N GLN A 823 -9.79 -12.88 17.02
CA GLN A 823 -9.57 -13.53 18.31
C GLN A 823 -9.57 -15.05 18.14
N THR A 824 -8.75 -15.75 18.91
CA THR A 824 -8.66 -17.22 18.96
C THR A 824 -8.87 -17.70 20.40
N PRO A 825 -10.01 -18.36 20.72
CA PRO A 825 -11.13 -18.70 19.85
C PRO A 825 -11.94 -17.45 19.42
N PRO A 826 -12.66 -17.51 18.29
CA PRO A 826 -13.42 -16.39 17.77
C PRO A 826 -14.57 -16.06 18.72
N ARG A 827 -14.63 -14.80 19.13
CA ARG A 827 -15.72 -14.31 19.98
C ARG A 827 -16.97 -14.08 19.14
N ILE A 828 -18.07 -14.66 19.59
CA ILE A 828 -19.39 -14.53 18.95
C ILE A 828 -20.25 -13.64 19.84
N ASP A 829 -20.46 -12.39 19.40
CA ASP A 829 -21.33 -11.43 20.07
C ASP A 829 -22.72 -11.47 19.43
N GLN A 830 -23.76 -11.69 20.22
CA GLN A 830 -25.14 -11.67 19.73
C GLN A 830 -25.57 -10.22 19.51
N LEU A 831 -26.00 -9.88 18.29
CA LEU A 831 -26.45 -8.53 17.96
C LEU A 831 -27.92 -8.30 18.30
N VAL A 832 -28.76 -9.32 18.15
CA VAL A 832 -30.21 -9.21 18.38
C VAL A 832 -30.66 -10.19 19.47
N PRO A 833 -31.17 -9.70 20.61
CA PRO A 833 -31.74 -10.55 21.65
C PRO A 833 -33.20 -10.87 21.29
N ARG A 834 -33.44 -12.01 20.63
CA ARG A 834 -34.76 -12.60 20.34
C ARG A 834 -35.75 -11.66 19.61
N VAL A 835 -35.94 -11.88 18.31
CA VAL A 835 -37.15 -11.37 17.66
C VAL A 835 -38.34 -12.14 18.25
N ASN A 836 -39.27 -11.45 18.91
CA ASN A 836 -40.50 -12.02 19.48
C ASN A 836 -41.54 -12.44 18.41
N THR A 837 -41.12 -12.61 17.15
CA THR A 837 -42.00 -12.93 16.04
C THR A 837 -41.71 -14.32 15.48
N LYS A 838 -42.72 -14.91 14.85
CA LYS A 838 -42.69 -16.31 14.42
C LYS A 838 -41.47 -16.56 13.50
N PRO A 839 -40.69 -17.64 13.74
CA PRO A 839 -39.53 -18.01 12.93
C PRO A 839 -39.85 -18.09 11.42
N LYS A 840 -38.98 -17.56 10.53
CA LYS A 840 -39.22 -17.47 9.07
C LYS A 840 -38.02 -17.91 8.23
N PRO A 841 -38.25 -18.51 7.04
CA PRO A 841 -37.18 -18.90 6.12
C PRO A 841 -36.50 -17.68 5.49
N ILE A 842 -35.17 -17.76 5.39
CA ILE A 842 -34.32 -16.81 4.69
C ILE A 842 -33.93 -17.43 3.34
N HIS A 843 -34.16 -16.70 2.24
CA HIS A 843 -33.78 -17.13 0.90
C HIS A 843 -32.46 -16.54 0.43
N ALA A 844 -32.12 -15.35 0.90
CA ALA A 844 -30.86 -14.69 0.57
C ALA A 844 -30.42 -13.79 1.73
N CYS A 845 -29.11 -13.72 1.95
CA CYS A 845 -28.46 -12.83 2.90
C CYS A 845 -27.25 -12.20 2.21
N LEU A 846 -27.16 -10.88 2.23
CA LEU A 846 -26.11 -10.13 1.54
C LEU A 846 -25.78 -8.82 2.26
N HIS A 847 -24.61 -8.29 1.96
CA HIS A 847 -24.20 -6.95 2.36
C HIS A 847 -24.69 -5.97 1.31
N GLY A 848 -25.28 -4.85 1.72
CA GLY A 848 -25.71 -3.81 0.78
C GLY A 848 -25.67 -2.41 1.36
N ILE A 849 -26.00 -1.44 0.52
CA ILE A 849 -26.02 -0.03 0.84
C ILE A 849 -27.42 0.50 0.55
N VAL A 850 -28.00 1.21 1.51
CA VAL A 850 -29.37 1.76 1.40
C VAL A 850 -29.37 3.21 1.82
N ASN A 851 -30.15 4.05 1.14
CA ASN A 851 -30.33 5.44 1.56
C ASN A 851 -31.02 5.50 2.92
N LYS A 852 -30.44 6.26 3.87
CA LYS A 852 -30.92 6.39 5.24
C LYS A 852 -32.36 6.89 5.32
N GLN A 853 -32.86 7.63 4.33
CA GLN A 853 -34.27 8.05 4.27
C GLN A 853 -35.24 6.87 4.38
N PHE A 854 -34.86 5.70 3.86
CA PHE A 854 -35.64 4.46 3.92
C PHE A 854 -35.43 3.67 5.22
N LEU A 855 -34.52 4.12 6.08
CA LEU A 855 -34.21 3.55 7.40
C LEU A 855 -34.72 4.43 8.55
N TYR A 856 -35.56 5.43 8.27
CA TYR A 856 -36.26 6.24 9.28
C TYR A 856 -37.74 5.90 9.40
N HIS A 857 -38.33 5.40 8.33
CA HIS A 857 -39.71 4.93 8.29
C HIS A 857 -39.70 3.45 7.92
N THR A 858 -40.29 2.60 8.75
CA THR A 858 -40.85 1.35 8.21
C THR A 858 -41.80 1.80 7.11
N TYR A 859 -41.72 1.21 5.91
CA TYR A 859 -42.50 1.57 4.72
C TYR A 859 -44.04 1.60 4.92
N PHE A 860 -44.49 1.32 6.14
CA PHE A 860 -45.84 1.53 6.67
C PHE A 860 -45.79 2.23 8.04
N GLN A 861 -45.82 3.57 8.02
CA GLN A 861 -46.67 4.33 8.94
C GLN A 861 -47.95 4.69 8.20
#